data_AF-A0A814JWU4-F1
#
_entry.id   AF-A0A814JWU4-F1
#
_cell.length_a   1.000
_cell.length_b   1.000
_cell.length_c   1.000
_cell.angle_alpha   90.00
_cell.angle_beta   90.00
_cell.angle_gamma   90.00
#
_symmetry.space_group_name_H-M   'P 1'
#
loop_
_entity.id
_entity.type
_entity.pdbx_description
1 polymer ?
#
loop_
_entity_poly.entity_id
_entity_poly.type
_entity_poly.pdbx_seq_one_letter_code
_entity_poly.pdbx_strand_id
1 'polypeptide(L)'
;MPRSRSASSSASRRSRSPRSDRENSSERPNEFRVHVAELAPGVDVSEIRKLFQRFGTILDVWVASASCFAFVVFKYKEDAQKAIDQTDGRLFGDSRLKVTWARPRARHRSNRHDPNMRCYQCGQRGHFSRECDGQMTEARSSRRRTDDRSRHSASSYDRRPRSRSPLPPPSSLQPPSYFRYGFPMHPSLSRRYDPYFDGYFPPMDRLNAPDTIVIKSSRPIFFSFLLIQKDFLRQILLMNVIFGVFSQLVQIRLLYCILPFKQSYRHSMSASTETSEIADFYKNKSVFITGATGFIGKQLVEKLVRSCPDVEHIYLLIRPKRGHDVADRLRELLSSTLFDLVRSTNPNFEQKIIAVQGDILDPNFGLNASDESTLIENCHIVFHSAATVRFHEPLRLAIQMNVASVKKLLVLCHKMKKLQSVVHVSTAYANCNRNDIAEMVYPPPIQPSKLLDASEWMDDQVFDVLTTKLINDRPNTYTFTKALAEYVISQEGNDLPLAIIRPSIVGSSWREPMPGWIDNYNGPSGMIVATGKGMLRTMLGSLSSIADIVPVDVCVNMMIAVGWYRAIKNSKTIPVYHCCTGHLGSLTWGNITQIGLRHLDTICMENAITFPHLTFTPNRFRYHYQRFLQEVFPAFLLDCYMRLIGRKPIFLRLCDKIYKSVRTLNFFTMRSWTFPLDNSISLRNEMTETDQKTFNFDVKDLDWTQYWYNYCLGAKQYLLREDLAHMSKCRQRNQRLKRIQNLLWYTAVGLIIKLVFFRSVRIHRMILIPLRFIFSILSIIAKKFSMNTK
;
A
#
# COMPACT_ATOMS: atom_id res chain seq x y z
N MET A 1 60.35 38.20 -38.44
CA MET A 1 60.57 39.66 -38.26
C MET A 1 59.24 40.40 -38.21
N PRO A 2 59.16 41.61 -37.63
CA PRO A 2 57.90 42.25 -37.24
C PRO A 2 57.58 43.58 -37.98
N ARG A 3 56.32 44.03 -37.91
CA ARG A 3 55.88 45.45 -37.99
C ARG A 3 54.66 45.61 -37.05
N SER A 4 54.72 46.25 -35.88
CA SER A 4 55.03 47.65 -35.51
C SER A 4 53.83 48.61 -35.61
N ARG A 5 53.28 48.99 -34.44
CA ARG A 5 52.89 50.36 -33.96
C ARG A 5 51.97 51.25 -34.86
N SER A 6 51.02 52.07 -34.37
CA SER A 6 50.55 52.39 -32.99
C SER A 6 49.34 53.36 -33.00
N ALA A 7 48.46 53.27 -31.97
CA ALA A 7 47.57 54.32 -31.39
C ALA A 7 46.55 55.09 -32.29
N SER A 8 45.26 55.20 -31.91
CA SER A 8 44.81 56.24 -30.95
C SER A 8 43.35 56.11 -30.42
N SER A 9 43.15 56.56 -29.18
CA SER A 9 41.96 57.15 -28.51
C SER A 9 40.52 56.56 -28.59
N SER A 10 40.02 56.11 -27.42
CA SER A 10 38.69 56.38 -26.79
C SER A 10 37.35 56.16 -27.53
N ALA A 11 36.24 55.73 -26.90
CA ALA A 11 35.99 55.11 -25.59
C ALA A 11 34.54 54.60 -25.50
N SER A 12 34.31 53.41 -24.91
CA SER A 12 33.13 53.18 -24.06
C SER A 12 33.40 52.01 -23.10
N ARG A 13 33.21 52.23 -21.79
CA ARG A 13 33.39 51.21 -20.76
C ARG A 13 32.05 50.53 -20.48
N ARG A 14 31.90 49.24 -20.81
CA ARG A 14 31.01 48.34 -20.07
C ARG A 14 31.87 47.45 -19.17
N SER A 15 31.91 47.78 -17.89
CA SER A 15 32.60 47.01 -16.86
C SER A 15 31.95 45.64 -16.70
N ARG A 16 32.76 44.57 -16.79
CA ARG A 16 32.37 43.21 -16.37
C ARG A 16 32.06 43.23 -14.88
N SER A 17 30.89 42.72 -14.48
CA SER A 17 30.62 42.39 -13.09
C SER A 17 31.42 41.14 -12.67
N PRO A 18 31.90 41.04 -11.42
CA PRO A 18 32.71 39.90 -10.98
C PRO A 18 31.91 38.59 -10.95
N ARG A 19 32.63 37.47 -11.10
CA ARG A 19 32.13 36.15 -10.68
C ARG A 19 31.87 36.19 -9.18
N SER A 20 30.68 35.81 -8.74
CA SER A 20 30.41 35.52 -7.33
C SER A 20 30.62 34.04 -7.09
N ASP A 21 31.60 33.70 -6.26
CA ASP A 21 31.82 32.32 -5.83
C ASP A 21 30.60 31.77 -5.09
N ARG A 22 30.30 30.48 -5.30
CA ARG A 22 29.16 29.80 -4.65
C ARG A 22 29.59 29.26 -3.29
N GLU A 23 29.59 30.14 -2.29
CA GLU A 23 29.70 29.71 -0.90
C GLU A 23 28.39 29.09 -0.36
N ASN A 24 28.54 28.32 0.72
CA ASN A 24 27.49 27.58 1.42
C ASN A 24 26.18 28.37 1.62
N SER A 25 25.04 27.74 1.34
CA SER A 25 23.70 28.31 1.60
C SER A 25 23.25 28.22 3.07
N SER A 26 24.18 28.12 4.01
CA SER A 26 23.93 28.23 5.44
C SER A 26 24.25 29.64 5.92
N GLU A 27 23.22 30.34 6.41
CA GLU A 27 23.27 31.68 7.00
C GLU A 27 23.31 32.85 5.99
N ARG A 28 22.11 33.33 5.61
CA ARG A 28 21.90 34.73 5.24
C ARG A 28 21.43 35.51 6.48
N PRO A 29 22.31 36.27 7.16
CA PRO A 29 21.83 37.25 8.12
C PRO A 29 21.10 38.37 7.37
N ASN A 30 20.02 38.90 7.97
CA ASN A 30 19.29 40.10 7.53
C ASN A 30 18.34 39.98 6.31
N GLU A 31 17.59 38.88 6.18
CA GLU A 31 16.35 38.85 5.38
C GLU A 31 15.12 38.92 6.29
N PHE A 32 14.29 39.95 6.14
CA PHE A 32 13.16 40.22 7.05
C PHE A 32 11.82 39.92 6.37
N ARG A 33 11.22 38.76 6.72
CA ARG A 33 10.01 38.26 6.08
C ARG A 33 8.74 38.66 6.83
N VAL A 34 7.84 39.30 6.10
CA VAL A 34 6.47 39.66 6.51
C VAL A 34 5.48 38.68 5.87
N HIS A 35 4.44 38.32 6.61
CA HIS A 35 3.31 37.50 6.19
C HIS A 35 2.06 38.38 6.05
N VAL A 36 1.36 38.25 4.94
CA VAL A 36 0.17 39.03 4.58
C VAL A 36 -0.97 38.06 4.35
N ALA A 37 -1.88 37.92 5.30
CA ALA A 37 -3.07 37.07 5.20
C ALA A 37 -4.33 37.87 4.83
N GLU A 38 -5.41 37.13 4.55
CA GLU A 38 -6.74 37.68 4.25
C GLU A 38 -6.73 38.50 2.93
N LEU A 39 -6.03 38.00 1.90
CA LEU A 39 -6.09 38.53 0.54
C LEU A 39 -7.40 38.15 -0.16
N ALA A 40 -7.87 38.99 -1.08
CA ALA A 40 -8.94 38.61 -1.99
C ALA A 40 -8.47 37.50 -2.96
N PRO A 41 -9.37 36.57 -3.38
CA PRO A 41 -9.05 35.60 -4.42
C PRO A 41 -8.66 36.28 -5.73
N GLY A 42 -7.54 35.86 -6.34
CA GLY A 42 -7.08 36.39 -7.63
C GLY A 42 -6.11 37.58 -7.58
N VAL A 43 -5.75 38.09 -6.40
CA VAL A 43 -4.70 39.12 -6.25
C VAL A 43 -3.36 38.65 -6.83
N ASP A 44 -2.71 39.51 -7.61
CA ASP A 44 -1.45 39.21 -8.29
C ASP A 44 -0.20 39.68 -7.50
N VAL A 45 0.94 39.03 -7.77
CA VAL A 45 2.26 39.36 -7.23
C VAL A 45 2.64 40.83 -7.51
N SER A 46 2.26 41.37 -8.67
CA SER A 46 2.56 42.76 -9.02
C SER A 46 1.82 43.77 -8.14
N GLU A 47 0.61 43.45 -7.69
CA GLU A 47 -0.22 44.32 -6.84
C GLU A 47 0.30 44.33 -5.40
N ILE A 48 0.63 43.16 -4.84
CA ILE A 48 1.29 43.04 -3.53
C ILE A 48 2.64 43.75 -3.54
N ARG A 49 3.44 43.60 -4.60
CA ARG A 49 4.72 44.33 -4.74
C ARG A 49 4.50 45.85 -4.76
N LYS A 50 3.53 46.36 -5.53
CA LYS A 50 3.16 47.79 -5.54
C LYS A 50 2.66 48.30 -4.18
N LEU A 51 1.93 47.47 -3.42
CA LEU A 51 1.48 47.83 -2.08
C LEU A 51 2.67 47.99 -1.13
N PHE A 52 3.57 47.01 -1.08
CA PHE A 52 4.62 46.95 -0.06
C PHE A 52 5.93 47.67 -0.41
N GLN A 53 6.24 47.92 -1.69
CA GLN A 53 7.50 48.56 -2.10
C GLN A 53 7.66 50.01 -1.57
N ARG A 54 6.55 50.64 -1.14
CA ARG A 54 6.57 51.98 -0.54
C ARG A 54 7.26 52.03 0.83
N PHE A 55 7.37 50.88 1.52
CA PHE A 55 7.95 50.81 2.86
C PHE A 55 9.46 50.56 2.85
N GLY A 56 10.02 50.11 1.72
CA GLY A 56 11.45 49.84 1.61
C GLY A 56 11.83 48.84 0.52
N THR A 57 13.11 48.42 0.54
CA THR A 57 13.68 47.55 -0.49
C THR A 57 13.20 46.11 -0.34
N ILE A 58 12.34 45.67 -1.26
CA ILE A 58 11.85 44.29 -1.35
C ILE A 58 12.83 43.42 -2.14
N LEU A 59 13.27 42.33 -1.52
CA LEU A 59 14.06 41.27 -2.13
C LEU A 59 13.17 40.27 -2.89
N ASP A 60 12.04 39.85 -2.29
CA ASP A 60 11.15 38.83 -2.85
C ASP A 60 9.68 39.07 -2.47
N VAL A 61 8.76 38.64 -3.35
CA VAL A 61 7.30 38.62 -3.12
C VAL A 61 6.74 37.33 -3.67
N TRP A 62 6.06 36.57 -2.82
CA TRP A 62 5.40 35.33 -3.18
C TRP A 62 3.93 35.37 -2.75
N VAL A 63 3.01 34.98 -3.64
CA VAL A 63 1.56 35.00 -3.39
C VAL A 63 0.99 33.59 -3.53
N ALA A 64 0.25 33.13 -2.53
CA ALA A 64 -0.53 31.91 -2.55
C ALA A 64 -1.96 32.21 -3.00
N SER A 65 -2.18 32.42 -4.29
CA SER A 65 -3.50 32.81 -4.83
C SER A 65 -4.62 31.81 -4.50
N ALA A 66 -4.29 30.53 -4.27
CA ALA A 66 -5.23 29.49 -3.85
C ALA A 66 -5.54 29.46 -2.33
N SER A 67 -4.75 30.17 -1.52
CA SER A 67 -4.88 30.18 -0.05
C SER A 67 -5.01 31.60 0.52
N CYS A 68 -5.11 32.62 -0.33
CA CYS A 68 -5.42 34.00 0.05
C CYS A 68 -4.42 34.62 1.04
N PHE A 69 -3.12 34.35 0.85
CA PHE A 69 -2.03 34.99 1.60
C PHE A 69 -0.76 35.18 0.75
N ALA A 70 0.17 36.00 1.24
CA ALA A 70 1.45 36.28 0.61
C ALA A 70 2.60 36.40 1.63
N PHE A 71 3.83 36.31 1.15
CA PHE A 71 5.04 36.68 1.87
C PHE A 71 5.78 37.79 1.13
N VAL A 72 6.25 38.79 1.88
CA VAL A 72 7.11 39.86 1.37
C VAL A 72 8.43 39.82 2.15
N VAL A 73 9.55 39.81 1.46
CA VAL A 73 10.89 39.79 2.07
C VAL A 73 11.54 41.15 1.88
N PHE A 74 11.79 41.86 2.98
CA PHE A 74 12.51 43.13 3.01
C PHE A 74 13.99 42.93 3.31
N LYS A 75 14.81 43.86 2.80
CA LYS A 75 16.25 43.95 3.07
C LYS A 75 16.56 44.50 4.47
N TYR A 76 15.70 45.34 5.03
CA TYR A 76 15.89 46.01 6.31
C TYR A 76 14.72 45.70 7.27
N LYS A 77 15.01 45.65 8.58
CA LYS A 77 14.03 45.25 9.60
C LYS A 77 13.01 46.35 9.85
N GLU A 78 13.47 47.58 9.77
CA GLU A 78 12.73 48.82 9.98
C GLU A 78 11.65 48.95 8.91
N ASP A 79 11.96 48.61 7.66
CA ASP A 79 11.05 48.60 6.52
C ASP A 79 9.94 47.53 6.71
N ALA A 80 10.32 46.33 7.15
CA ALA A 80 9.38 45.25 7.47
C ALA A 80 8.45 45.59 8.64
N GLN A 81 8.97 46.25 9.69
CA GLN A 81 8.15 46.70 10.83
C GLN A 81 7.20 47.82 10.42
N LYS A 82 7.67 48.85 9.71
CA LYS A 82 6.81 49.91 9.14
C LYS A 82 5.72 49.35 8.22
N ALA A 83 6.04 48.33 7.42
CA ALA A 83 5.06 47.65 6.59
C ALA A 83 3.96 47.00 7.43
N ILE A 84 4.31 46.26 8.48
CA ILE A 84 3.34 45.68 9.44
C ILE A 84 2.47 46.78 10.04
N ASP A 85 3.09 47.78 10.67
CA ASP A 85 2.40 48.82 11.44
C ASP A 85 1.42 49.67 10.60
N GLN A 86 1.67 49.83 9.29
CA GLN A 86 0.87 50.68 8.39
C GLN A 86 -0.06 49.90 7.44
N THR A 87 -0.02 48.56 7.44
CA THR A 87 -0.89 47.74 6.57
C THR A 87 -1.72 46.70 7.30
N ASP A 88 -1.40 46.34 8.54
CA ASP A 88 -2.28 45.49 9.34
C ASP A 88 -3.64 46.17 9.58
N GLY A 89 -4.73 45.43 9.38
CA GLY A 89 -6.11 45.93 9.45
C GLY A 89 -6.57 46.83 8.29
N ARG A 90 -5.69 47.17 7.32
CA ARG A 90 -6.02 48.08 6.21
C ARG A 90 -6.82 47.38 5.11
N LEU A 91 -7.80 48.08 4.54
CA LEU A 91 -8.54 47.61 3.35
C LEU A 91 -7.66 47.59 2.09
N PHE A 92 -7.72 46.49 1.35
CA PHE A 92 -7.08 46.29 0.06
C PHE A 92 -8.00 45.43 -0.82
N GLY A 93 -8.60 46.04 -1.85
CA GLY A 93 -9.81 45.50 -2.46
C GLY A 93 -10.93 45.39 -1.41
N ASP A 94 -11.71 44.31 -1.49
CA ASP A 94 -12.81 44.04 -0.55
C ASP A 94 -12.36 43.37 0.77
N SER A 95 -11.06 43.11 0.94
CA SER A 95 -10.52 42.42 2.14
C SER A 95 -9.74 43.35 3.05
N ARG A 96 -9.80 43.09 4.36
CA ARG A 96 -8.90 43.72 5.35
C ARG A 96 -7.66 42.85 5.46
N LEU A 97 -6.49 43.41 5.19
CA LEU A 97 -5.23 42.70 5.29
C LEU A 97 -4.89 42.41 6.75
N LYS A 98 -4.33 41.23 6.99
CA LYS A 98 -3.71 40.88 8.27
C LYS A 98 -2.21 40.69 8.09
N VAL A 99 -1.41 41.57 8.64
CA VAL A 99 0.02 41.69 8.33
C VAL A 99 0.85 41.47 9.58
N THR A 100 1.66 40.42 9.57
CA THR A 100 2.40 39.96 10.75
C THR A 100 3.83 39.54 10.40
N TRP A 101 4.74 39.52 11.37
CA TRP A 101 6.03 38.84 11.21
C TRP A 101 5.82 37.38 10.76
N ALA A 102 6.53 36.95 9.72
CA ALA A 102 6.50 35.55 9.32
C ALA A 102 7.20 34.69 10.38
N ARG A 103 6.61 33.55 10.74
CA ARG A 103 7.21 32.63 11.72
C ARG A 103 8.58 32.14 11.21
N PRO A 104 9.62 32.09 12.06
CA PRO A 104 10.92 31.55 11.65
C PRO A 104 10.79 30.11 11.13
N ARG A 105 11.61 29.74 10.15
CA ARG A 105 11.82 28.32 9.81
C ARG A 105 12.26 27.61 11.09
N ALA A 106 11.47 26.65 11.56
CA ALA A 106 11.76 25.97 12.83
C ALA A 106 13.04 25.13 12.68
N ARG A 107 14.18 25.66 13.16
CA ARG A 107 15.34 24.83 13.49
C ARG A 107 14.84 23.81 14.53
N HIS A 108 14.86 22.51 14.19
CA HIS A 108 14.64 21.44 15.17
C HIS A 108 15.75 21.49 16.23
N ARG A 109 15.53 22.30 17.27
CA ARG A 109 16.30 22.25 18.51
C ARG A 109 15.44 21.58 19.58
N SER A 110 16.13 20.70 20.31
CA SER A 110 15.73 19.93 21.50
C SER A 110 14.41 20.27 22.20
N ASN A 111 13.70 19.23 22.65
CA ASN A 111 12.59 19.29 23.62
C ASN A 111 13.00 20.05 24.90
N ARG A 112 12.93 21.38 24.90
CA ARG A 112 12.91 22.21 26.11
C ARG A 112 11.55 22.87 26.19
N HIS A 113 10.81 22.46 27.21
CA HIS A 113 9.48 22.92 27.52
C HIS A 113 9.51 24.39 27.97
N ASP A 114 8.68 25.23 27.35
CA ASP A 114 8.40 26.57 27.87
C ASP A 114 7.30 26.47 28.95
N PRO A 115 7.61 26.70 30.24
CA PRO A 115 6.64 26.56 31.33
C PRO A 115 5.51 27.59 31.27
N ASN A 116 5.62 28.64 30.43
CA ASN A 116 4.56 29.62 30.21
C ASN A 116 3.62 29.27 29.05
N MET A 117 3.95 28.26 28.22
CA MET A 117 3.09 27.81 27.13
C MET A 117 1.79 27.20 27.67
N ARG A 118 0.64 27.70 27.18
CA ARG A 118 -0.68 27.12 27.43
C ARG A 118 -1.00 26.05 26.38
N CYS A 119 -1.53 24.92 26.81
CA CYS A 119 -2.11 23.89 25.95
C CYS A 119 -3.31 24.47 25.19
N TYR A 120 -3.33 24.33 23.87
CA TYR A 120 -4.39 24.86 23.00
C TYR A 120 -5.74 24.15 23.17
N GLN A 121 -5.77 23.00 23.85
CA GLN A 121 -6.95 22.16 23.98
C GLN A 121 -7.67 22.30 25.34
N CYS A 122 -6.96 22.70 26.40
CA CYS A 122 -7.53 22.90 27.74
C CYS A 122 -7.14 24.22 28.43
N GLY A 123 -6.26 25.05 27.83
CA GLY A 123 -5.83 26.34 28.36
C GLY A 123 -4.84 26.31 29.54
N GLN A 124 -4.60 25.13 30.13
CA GLN A 124 -3.65 24.91 31.22
C GLN A 124 -2.21 24.97 30.72
N ARG A 125 -1.27 25.38 31.58
CA ARG A 125 0.17 25.36 31.28
C ARG A 125 0.78 23.98 31.57
N GLY A 126 2.01 23.74 31.12
CA GLY A 126 2.80 22.58 31.55
C GLY A 126 2.78 21.33 30.67
N HIS A 127 2.04 21.32 29.53
CA HIS A 127 1.99 20.18 28.61
C HIS A 127 1.61 20.59 27.17
N PHE A 128 1.92 19.74 26.19
CA PHE A 128 1.49 19.96 24.80
C PHE A 128 0.06 19.43 24.55
N SER A 129 -0.66 19.95 23.55
CA SER A 129 -2.03 19.49 23.22
C SER A 129 -2.14 17.99 22.92
N ARG A 130 -1.06 17.36 22.44
CA ARG A 130 -0.97 15.90 22.21
C ARG A 130 -0.83 15.06 23.49
N GLU A 131 -0.50 15.71 24.61
CA GLU A 131 -0.37 15.14 25.97
C GLU A 131 -1.54 15.59 26.86
N CYS A 132 -2.58 16.20 26.27
CA CYS A 132 -3.75 16.69 26.99
C CYS A 132 -4.75 15.53 27.22
N ASP A 133 -4.76 14.97 28.43
CA ASP A 133 -5.81 14.04 28.85
C ASP A 133 -7.18 14.75 28.88
N GLY A 134 -7.97 14.50 27.85
CA GLY A 134 -9.23 15.20 27.59
C GLY A 134 -10.36 14.78 28.53
N GLN A 135 -10.40 15.35 29.74
CA GLN A 135 -11.59 15.38 30.59
C GLN A 135 -11.80 16.79 31.17
N MET A 136 -12.96 17.38 30.88
CA MET A 136 -13.44 18.53 31.64
C MET A 136 -13.82 18.09 33.06
N THR A 137 -13.58 18.98 34.02
CA THR A 137 -13.55 18.69 35.46
C THR A 137 -14.92 18.61 36.11
N GLU A 138 -15.11 17.61 36.99
CA GLU A 138 -15.83 17.80 38.25
C GLU A 138 -15.01 17.28 39.44
N ALA A 139 -14.48 18.25 40.19
CA ALA A 139 -14.02 18.26 41.58
C ALA A 139 -13.85 16.93 42.39
N ARG A 140 -12.61 16.60 42.81
CA ARG A 140 -12.09 16.93 44.17
C ARG A 140 -10.69 16.35 44.51
N SER A 141 -9.92 17.17 45.23
CA SER A 141 -8.87 16.84 46.22
C SER A 141 -7.86 15.70 45.97
N SER A 142 -6.66 16.10 45.54
CA SER A 142 -5.36 15.78 46.19
C SER A 142 -5.16 14.43 46.91
N ARG A 143 -4.19 13.63 46.40
CA ARG A 143 -3.05 13.14 47.21
C ARG A 143 -1.89 12.66 46.33
N ARG A 144 -0.68 13.11 46.67
CA ARG A 144 0.60 12.70 46.05
C ARG A 144 0.96 11.25 46.45
N ARG A 145 1.65 10.54 45.55
CA ARG A 145 2.67 9.48 45.80
C ARG A 145 3.32 9.19 44.44
N THR A 146 4.46 9.80 44.10
CA THR A 146 5.84 9.36 44.41
C THR A 146 6.10 7.93 43.96
N ASP A 147 6.97 7.80 42.95
CA ASP A 147 7.72 6.58 42.65
C ASP A 147 8.40 6.06 43.92
N ASP A 148 8.43 4.75 44.10
CA ASP A 148 9.64 3.94 43.88
C ASP A 148 9.34 2.46 44.17
N ARG A 149 10.08 1.53 43.54
CA ARG A 149 10.48 0.22 44.12
C ARG A 149 11.28 -0.65 43.16
N SER A 150 12.58 -0.60 43.34
CA SER A 150 13.50 -1.69 43.03
C SER A 150 13.35 -2.86 44.02
N ARG A 151 13.51 -4.07 43.47
CA ARG A 151 14.04 -5.32 44.04
C ARG A 151 14.46 -5.33 45.54
N HIS A 152 13.87 -6.23 46.37
CA HIS A 152 14.51 -7.49 46.82
C HIS A 152 13.84 -8.18 48.04
N SER A 153 14.06 -9.50 48.09
CA SER A 153 14.14 -10.43 49.24
C SER A 153 12.96 -10.70 50.20
N ALA A 154 12.92 -11.96 50.61
CA ALA A 154 11.97 -12.63 51.50
C ALA A 154 12.10 -12.28 52.99
N SER A 155 11.03 -12.47 53.76
CA SER A 155 11.00 -13.42 54.91
C SER A 155 9.59 -13.53 55.54
N SER A 156 9.38 -14.62 56.28
CA SER A 156 8.20 -14.93 57.09
C SER A 156 8.15 -14.12 58.39
N TYR A 157 6.96 -13.74 58.89
CA TYR A 157 6.36 -14.35 60.09
C TYR A 157 5.01 -13.74 60.53
N ASP A 158 4.15 -14.67 60.93
CA ASP A 158 2.87 -14.65 61.65
C ASP A 158 2.59 -13.54 62.70
N ARG A 159 1.33 -13.03 62.76
CA ARG A 159 0.44 -13.13 63.95
C ARG A 159 -0.98 -12.54 63.79
N ARG A 160 -1.88 -12.99 64.67
CA ARG A 160 -3.37 -12.92 64.62
C ARG A 160 -4.03 -11.78 65.45
N PRO A 161 -5.37 -11.56 65.35
CA PRO A 161 -6.05 -10.29 65.70
C PRO A 161 -6.99 -10.32 66.93
N ARG A 162 -7.60 -9.17 67.26
CA ARG A 162 -8.77 -8.94 68.16
C ARG A 162 -9.61 -7.76 67.61
N SER A 163 -10.90 -7.89 67.27
CA SER A 163 -12.15 -7.80 68.10
C SER A 163 -12.35 -6.43 68.80
N ARG A 164 -13.52 -5.76 68.86
CA ARG A 164 -14.95 -6.18 68.80
C ARG A 164 -15.88 -4.95 68.56
N SER A 165 -16.99 -5.15 67.82
CA SER A 165 -18.43 -4.71 67.93
C SER A 165 -18.92 -3.56 68.88
N PRO A 166 -20.22 -3.12 68.87
CA PRO A 166 -21.12 -2.69 67.75
C PRO A 166 -22.19 -1.56 68.06
N LEU A 167 -22.87 -1.01 67.02
CA LEU A 167 -24.26 -0.43 66.99
C LEU A 167 -24.59 0.85 67.83
N PRO A 168 -25.76 1.54 67.69
CA PRO A 168 -26.98 1.29 66.86
C PRO A 168 -27.49 2.49 65.98
N PRO A 169 -28.55 2.28 65.16
CA PRO A 169 -29.36 3.33 64.49
C PRO A 169 -30.69 3.62 65.22
N PRO A 170 -31.43 4.70 64.89
CA PRO A 170 -32.55 4.61 63.92
C PRO A 170 -32.53 5.81 62.92
N SER A 171 -33.56 6.23 62.16
CA SER A 171 -35.00 5.91 62.07
C SER A 171 -35.57 6.09 60.64
N SER A 172 -36.91 6.21 60.50
CA SER A 172 -37.69 6.29 59.25
C SER A 172 -38.57 7.55 59.18
N LEU A 173 -38.97 8.01 57.97
CA LEU A 173 -40.30 8.56 57.67
C LEU A 173 -40.57 8.62 56.14
N GLN A 174 -41.85 8.77 55.76
CA GLN A 174 -42.42 8.40 54.43
C GLN A 174 -43.05 9.61 53.67
N PRO A 175 -43.65 9.45 52.45
CA PRO A 175 -43.78 10.52 51.41
C PRO A 175 -45.11 11.32 51.48
N PRO A 176 -45.45 12.18 50.48
CA PRO A 176 -46.33 11.71 49.38
C PRO A 176 -46.28 12.43 47.97
N SER A 177 -46.95 11.79 47.00
CA SER A 177 -47.86 12.32 45.93
C SER A 177 -47.42 13.11 44.66
N TYR A 178 -47.48 12.41 43.51
CA TYR A 178 -48.37 12.61 42.31
C TYR A 178 -48.35 13.82 41.33
N PHE A 179 -48.30 13.46 40.01
CA PHE A 179 -48.71 14.17 38.76
C PHE A 179 -48.04 15.54 38.44
N ARG A 180 -47.85 16.00 37.18
CA ARG A 180 -48.49 15.70 35.88
C ARG A 180 -47.55 16.03 34.67
N TYR A 181 -47.86 15.43 33.50
CA TYR A 181 -47.35 15.63 32.12
C TYR A 181 -46.53 16.89 31.72
N GLY A 182 -45.52 16.68 30.84
CA GLY A 182 -44.99 17.72 29.94
C GLY A 182 -43.76 17.30 29.11
N PHE A 183 -43.95 16.90 27.84
CA PHE A 183 -42.87 16.75 26.85
C PHE A 183 -42.65 18.09 26.11
N PRO A 184 -41.38 18.54 25.95
CA PRO A 184 -41.01 19.38 24.81
C PRO A 184 -39.96 18.73 23.90
N MET A 185 -40.10 19.04 22.61
CA MET A 185 -39.27 18.67 21.46
C MET A 185 -37.76 18.83 21.63
N HIS A 186 -37.02 17.93 20.97
CA HIS A 186 -35.56 17.94 20.83
C HIS A 186 -35.14 18.74 19.57
N PRO A 187 -34.26 19.76 19.66
CA PRO A 187 -33.71 20.41 18.46
C PRO A 187 -32.60 19.58 17.78
N SER A 188 -32.64 19.59 16.46
CA SER A 188 -31.56 19.40 15.47
C SER A 188 -30.19 18.85 15.91
N LEU A 189 -29.86 17.64 15.45
CA LEU A 189 -28.48 17.16 15.32
C LEU A 189 -27.80 17.82 14.10
N SER A 190 -26.76 18.62 14.33
CA SER A 190 -25.88 19.12 13.27
C SER A 190 -24.97 17.99 12.75
N ARG A 191 -25.00 17.77 11.42
CA ARG A 191 -24.14 16.78 10.75
C ARG A 191 -22.67 17.17 10.90
N ARG A 192 -21.83 16.23 11.34
CA ARG A 192 -20.38 16.31 11.10
C ARG A 192 -20.11 15.94 9.64
N TYR A 193 -19.29 16.77 8.99
CA TYR A 193 -18.93 16.70 7.57
C TYR A 193 -17.81 15.66 7.36
N ASP A 194 -17.94 14.81 6.34
CA ASP A 194 -16.93 13.85 5.89
C ASP A 194 -16.56 14.18 4.43
N PRO A 195 -15.34 14.67 4.14
CA PRO A 195 -15.01 15.27 2.86
C PRO A 195 -14.67 14.27 1.73
N TYR A 196 -14.88 12.96 1.90
CA TYR A 196 -14.63 11.96 0.86
C TYR A 196 -15.88 11.58 0.03
N PHE A 197 -16.92 12.41 0.07
CA PHE A 197 -18.24 12.10 -0.50
C PHE A 197 -18.81 13.18 -1.42
N ASP A 198 -18.01 13.73 -2.34
CA ASP A 198 -18.57 14.16 -3.63
C ASP A 198 -17.54 14.29 -4.75
N GLY A 199 -18.02 14.20 -5.99
CA GLY A 199 -17.23 14.37 -7.21
C GLY A 199 -17.23 13.15 -8.14
N TYR A 200 -18.26 13.07 -9.00
CA TYR A 200 -18.21 12.67 -10.42
C TYR A 200 -19.65 12.54 -10.97
N PHE A 201 -20.31 13.67 -11.16
CA PHE A 201 -21.44 13.83 -12.10
C PHE A 201 -21.13 15.05 -12.98
N PRO A 202 -21.06 14.91 -14.32
CA PRO A 202 -20.94 16.07 -15.20
C PRO A 202 -22.31 16.78 -15.32
N PRO A 203 -22.34 18.11 -15.51
CA PRO A 203 -23.57 18.84 -15.75
C PRO A 203 -24.11 18.54 -17.17
N MET A 204 -25.43 18.42 -17.30
CA MET A 204 -26.11 18.40 -18.60
C MET A 204 -26.54 19.83 -18.96
N ASP A 205 -26.19 20.25 -20.17
CA ASP A 205 -26.54 21.56 -20.70
C ASP A 205 -28.02 21.69 -21.09
N ARG A 206 -28.46 22.95 -21.19
CA ARG A 206 -29.86 23.34 -21.43
C ARG A 206 -30.28 23.09 -22.88
N LEU A 207 -31.42 22.43 -23.06
CA LEU A 207 -32.23 22.55 -24.28
C LEU A 207 -33.71 22.72 -23.94
N ASN A 208 -34.22 23.90 -24.27
CA ASN A 208 -35.59 24.36 -24.54
C ASN A 208 -36.78 23.49 -24.07
N ALA A 209 -37.62 24.10 -23.21
CA ALA A 209 -39.05 23.80 -23.18
C ALA A 209 -39.75 24.44 -24.40
N PRO A 210 -40.92 23.91 -24.80
CA PRO A 210 -42.10 24.74 -24.57
C PRO A 210 -43.31 24.00 -23.95
N ASP A 211 -44.32 24.81 -23.64
CA ASP A 211 -45.74 24.51 -23.42
C ASP A 211 -46.21 23.87 -22.10
N THR A 212 -46.64 24.79 -21.24
CA THR A 212 -47.50 24.69 -20.07
C THR A 212 -48.70 23.75 -20.24
N ILE A 213 -48.82 22.75 -19.37
CA ILE A 213 -50.11 22.09 -19.07
C ILE A 213 -50.43 22.31 -17.59
N VAL A 214 -51.50 23.06 -17.34
CA VAL A 214 -52.02 23.32 -15.99
C VAL A 214 -52.76 22.08 -15.48
N ILE A 215 -52.27 21.45 -14.42
CA ILE A 215 -52.96 20.35 -13.74
C ILE A 215 -53.37 20.79 -12.33
N LYS A 216 -54.69 20.90 -12.12
CA LYS A 216 -55.32 21.12 -10.81
C LYS A 216 -55.16 19.89 -9.90
N SER A 217 -55.25 20.14 -8.60
CA SER A 217 -55.11 19.19 -7.49
C SER A 217 -55.81 17.83 -7.64
N SER A 218 -55.08 16.73 -7.46
CA SER A 218 -55.44 15.60 -6.56
C SER A 218 -54.31 14.54 -6.48
N ARG A 219 -54.23 13.83 -5.35
CA ARG A 219 -53.22 12.78 -5.04
C ARG A 219 -53.73 11.37 -5.45
N PRO A 220 -52.92 10.27 -5.48
CA PRO A 220 -51.46 10.16 -5.29
C PRO A 220 -50.70 9.33 -6.38
N ILE A 221 -49.44 9.66 -6.64
CA ILE A 221 -48.53 8.98 -7.59
C ILE A 221 -48.00 7.60 -7.09
N PHE A 222 -48.44 7.14 -5.91
CA PHE A 222 -47.85 5.97 -5.23
C PHE A 222 -48.08 4.61 -5.91
N PHE A 223 -49.06 4.48 -6.82
CA PHE A 223 -49.37 3.21 -7.49
C PHE A 223 -48.48 2.92 -8.72
N SER A 224 -48.02 3.94 -9.44
CA SER A 224 -47.23 3.77 -10.66
C SER A 224 -45.80 3.27 -10.37
N PHE A 225 -45.24 3.64 -9.23
CA PHE A 225 -43.90 3.20 -8.79
C PHE A 225 -43.83 1.70 -8.47
N LEU A 226 -44.97 1.10 -8.09
CA LEU A 226 -45.12 -0.33 -7.77
C LEU A 226 -45.31 -1.24 -9.00
N LEU A 227 -45.65 -0.66 -10.15
CA LEU A 227 -45.75 -1.39 -11.42
C LEU A 227 -44.39 -1.50 -12.12
N ILE A 228 -43.59 -0.42 -12.12
CA ILE A 228 -42.27 -0.39 -12.79
C ILE A 228 -41.28 -1.40 -12.16
N GLN A 229 -41.35 -1.66 -10.84
CA GLN A 229 -40.52 -2.70 -10.21
C GLN A 229 -40.87 -4.13 -10.65
N LYS A 230 -42.10 -4.41 -11.11
CA LYS A 230 -42.53 -5.78 -11.44
C LYS A 230 -41.86 -6.32 -12.69
N ASP A 231 -41.70 -5.50 -13.72
CA ASP A 231 -41.07 -5.94 -14.98
C ASP A 231 -39.54 -5.94 -14.88
N PHE A 232 -38.95 -5.02 -14.11
CA PHE A 232 -37.50 -5.04 -13.81
C PHE A 232 -37.09 -6.29 -13.01
N LEU A 233 -37.87 -6.68 -11.98
CA LEU A 233 -37.66 -7.93 -11.24
C LEU A 233 -37.91 -9.17 -12.10
N ARG A 234 -38.86 -9.13 -13.04
CA ARG A 234 -39.09 -10.22 -14.01
C ARG A 234 -37.88 -10.44 -14.91
N GLN A 235 -37.31 -9.37 -15.48
CA GLN A 235 -36.13 -9.49 -16.35
C GLN A 235 -34.92 -10.03 -15.58
N ILE A 236 -34.70 -9.57 -14.34
CA ILE A 236 -33.62 -10.09 -13.47
C ILE A 236 -33.84 -11.57 -13.11
N LEU A 237 -35.08 -12.00 -12.84
CA LEU A 237 -35.36 -13.42 -12.57
C LEU A 237 -35.15 -14.29 -13.82
N LEU A 238 -35.62 -13.84 -15.00
CA LEU A 238 -35.47 -14.57 -16.25
C LEU A 238 -33.99 -14.75 -16.62
N MET A 239 -33.19 -13.67 -16.52
CA MET A 239 -31.76 -13.71 -16.82
C MET A 239 -30.98 -14.62 -15.86
N ASN A 240 -31.26 -14.59 -14.56
CA ASN A 240 -30.55 -15.46 -13.61
C ASN A 240 -30.95 -16.94 -13.72
N VAL A 241 -32.20 -17.25 -14.11
CA VAL A 241 -32.63 -18.64 -14.36
C VAL A 241 -32.03 -19.17 -15.67
N ILE A 242 -31.99 -18.38 -16.73
CA ILE A 242 -31.39 -18.79 -18.02
C ILE A 242 -29.87 -19.01 -17.89
N PHE A 243 -29.13 -18.08 -17.26
CA PHE A 243 -27.69 -18.26 -17.03
C PHE A 243 -27.38 -19.37 -16.01
N GLY A 244 -28.22 -19.57 -14.99
CA GLY A 244 -28.05 -20.63 -13.99
C GLY A 244 -28.14 -22.04 -14.58
N VAL A 245 -29.02 -22.25 -15.56
CA VAL A 245 -29.18 -23.54 -16.25
C VAL A 245 -28.10 -23.76 -17.31
N PHE A 246 -27.73 -22.73 -18.08
CA PHE A 246 -26.64 -22.84 -19.07
C PHE A 246 -25.28 -23.14 -18.44
N SER A 247 -25.01 -22.61 -17.24
CA SER A 247 -23.75 -22.85 -16.52
C SER A 247 -23.56 -24.30 -16.04
N GLN A 248 -24.59 -25.14 -16.05
CA GLN A 248 -24.51 -26.55 -15.62
C GLN A 248 -24.52 -27.57 -16.78
N LEU A 249 -24.76 -27.13 -18.02
CA LEU A 249 -24.84 -28.01 -19.20
C LEU A 249 -23.58 -28.02 -20.08
N VAL A 250 -22.62 -27.12 -19.85
CA VAL A 250 -21.34 -27.07 -20.60
C VAL A 250 -20.23 -27.92 -19.91
N GLN A 251 -20.52 -28.51 -18.75
CA GLN A 251 -19.52 -29.25 -17.95
C GLN A 251 -19.53 -30.79 -18.11
N ILE A 252 -20.22 -31.32 -19.13
CA ILE A 252 -20.19 -32.76 -19.48
C ILE A 252 -20.01 -32.95 -20.99
N ARG A 253 -18.81 -32.62 -21.50
CA ARG A 253 -18.22 -33.23 -22.71
C ARG A 253 -16.75 -32.81 -22.85
N LEU A 254 -15.85 -33.64 -22.33
CA LEU A 254 -14.47 -33.91 -22.82
C LEU A 254 -13.78 -34.80 -21.79
N LEU A 255 -14.14 -36.09 -21.80
CA LEU A 255 -13.47 -37.15 -21.06
C LEU A 255 -13.18 -38.32 -22.03
N TYR A 256 -12.30 -38.10 -23.01
CA TYR A 256 -11.65 -39.17 -23.75
C TYR A 256 -10.27 -38.74 -24.22
N CYS A 257 -9.38 -39.75 -24.35
CA CYS A 257 -7.98 -39.71 -24.80
C CYS A 257 -6.92 -39.41 -23.71
N ILE A 258 -6.70 -40.41 -22.84
CA ILE A 258 -5.40 -40.62 -22.21
C ILE A 258 -4.55 -41.50 -23.13
N LEU A 259 -3.47 -40.95 -23.68
CA LEU A 259 -2.32 -41.71 -24.18
C LEU A 259 -1.05 -41.01 -23.67
N PRO A 260 -0.18 -41.70 -22.92
CA PRO A 260 1.07 -41.11 -22.45
C PRO A 260 2.17 -41.27 -23.51
N PHE A 261 2.44 -40.23 -24.29
CA PHE A 261 3.63 -40.21 -25.14
C PHE A 261 4.87 -39.86 -24.30
N LYS A 262 5.53 -40.88 -23.75
CA LYS A 262 6.88 -40.74 -23.17
C LYS A 262 7.89 -40.65 -24.31
N GLN A 263 8.43 -39.46 -24.57
CA GLN A 263 9.65 -39.33 -25.35
C GLN A 263 10.81 -38.94 -24.43
N SER A 264 11.71 -39.90 -24.21
CA SER A 264 12.86 -39.76 -23.32
C SER A 264 14.01 -39.06 -24.04
N TYR A 265 14.11 -37.74 -23.96
CA TYR A 265 15.31 -37.03 -24.39
C TYR A 265 16.41 -37.11 -23.34
N ARG A 266 17.35 -38.05 -23.53
CA ARG A 266 18.68 -37.98 -22.92
C ARG A 266 19.55 -37.11 -23.82
N HIS A 267 19.82 -35.87 -23.41
CA HIS A 267 21.06 -35.21 -23.80
C HIS A 267 22.11 -35.49 -22.74
N SER A 268 23.21 -36.11 -23.14
CA SER A 268 24.42 -36.19 -22.34
C SER A 268 25.07 -34.81 -22.30
N MET A 269 25.07 -34.15 -21.14
CA MET A 269 26.06 -33.12 -20.88
C MET A 269 27.31 -33.79 -20.30
N SER A 270 28.40 -33.78 -21.07
CA SER A 270 29.74 -33.87 -20.49
C SER A 270 29.92 -32.65 -19.59
N ALA A 271 30.07 -32.87 -18.29
CA ALA A 271 30.32 -31.78 -17.35
C ALA A 271 31.76 -31.28 -17.51
N SER A 272 31.97 -30.29 -18.37
CA SER A 272 33.01 -29.31 -18.13
C SER A 272 32.66 -28.58 -16.83
N THR A 273 33.58 -28.54 -15.88
CA THR A 273 33.43 -27.73 -14.65
C THR A 273 33.74 -26.28 -14.99
N GLU A 274 32.85 -25.64 -15.75
CA GLU A 274 32.89 -24.20 -16.03
C GLU A 274 32.46 -23.42 -14.79
N THR A 275 33.35 -22.55 -14.30
CA THR A 275 33.07 -21.68 -13.15
C THR A 275 32.04 -20.60 -13.52
N SER A 276 31.35 -20.08 -12.51
CA SER A 276 30.34 -19.03 -12.69
C SER A 276 31.03 -17.67 -12.71
N GLU A 277 30.98 -16.97 -13.86
CA GLU A 277 31.59 -15.64 -13.99
C GLU A 277 30.94 -14.62 -13.05
N ILE A 278 29.63 -14.77 -12.79
CA ILE A 278 28.92 -13.95 -11.81
C ILE A 278 29.45 -14.23 -10.40
N ALA A 279 29.61 -15.49 -9.99
CA ALA A 279 30.16 -15.83 -8.67
C ALA A 279 31.61 -15.36 -8.51
N ASP A 280 32.44 -15.58 -9.53
CA ASP A 280 33.84 -15.11 -9.59
C ASP A 280 33.92 -13.58 -9.56
N PHE A 281 32.92 -12.86 -10.10
CA PHE A 281 32.84 -11.41 -9.96
C PHE A 281 32.56 -10.93 -8.53
N TYR A 282 31.80 -11.66 -7.70
CA TYR A 282 31.55 -11.28 -6.30
C TYR A 282 32.67 -11.72 -5.34
N LYS A 283 33.61 -12.56 -5.80
CA LYS A 283 34.77 -13.04 -5.04
C LYS A 283 35.63 -11.89 -4.49
N ASN A 284 35.96 -11.97 -3.21
CA ASN A 284 36.77 -10.97 -2.49
C ASN A 284 36.25 -9.52 -2.61
N LYS A 285 34.94 -9.35 -2.84
CA LYS A 285 34.30 -8.03 -2.87
C LYS A 285 33.32 -7.88 -1.73
N SER A 286 33.18 -6.63 -1.29
CA SER A 286 32.24 -6.26 -0.24
C SER A 286 30.99 -5.57 -0.81
N VAL A 287 29.82 -5.94 -0.29
CA VAL A 287 28.49 -5.55 -0.78
C VAL A 287 27.74 -4.76 0.28
N PHE A 288 27.12 -3.63 -0.07
CA PHE A 288 26.23 -2.86 0.82
C PHE A 288 24.77 -3.01 0.39
N ILE A 289 23.89 -3.38 1.33
CA ILE A 289 22.47 -3.65 1.07
C ILE A 289 21.59 -2.78 1.96
N THR A 290 20.78 -1.92 1.34
CA THR A 290 19.69 -1.21 2.04
C THR A 290 18.38 -1.99 1.89
N GLY A 291 17.59 -2.06 2.96
CA GLY A 291 16.33 -2.81 2.96
C GLY A 291 16.51 -4.32 3.14
N ALA A 292 17.69 -4.77 3.58
CA ALA A 292 18.02 -6.18 3.83
C ALA A 292 17.00 -6.93 4.72
N THR A 293 16.34 -6.25 5.65
CA THR A 293 15.32 -6.86 6.53
C THR A 293 13.94 -7.01 5.87
N GLY A 294 13.76 -6.59 4.61
CA GLY A 294 12.55 -6.77 3.81
C GLY A 294 12.58 -8.06 2.98
N PHE A 295 11.45 -8.41 2.37
CA PHE A 295 11.25 -9.70 1.67
C PHE A 295 12.33 -10.02 0.62
N ILE A 296 12.49 -9.17 -0.39
CA ILE A 296 13.55 -9.30 -1.42
C ILE A 296 14.94 -9.23 -0.78
N GLY A 297 15.13 -8.30 0.16
CA GLY A 297 16.43 -8.07 0.81
C GLY A 297 16.97 -9.28 1.56
N LYS A 298 16.13 -10.02 2.27
CA LYS A 298 16.54 -11.24 2.99
C LYS A 298 17.01 -12.32 2.02
N GLN A 299 16.26 -12.53 0.94
CA GLN A 299 16.59 -13.55 -0.06
C GLN A 299 17.80 -13.15 -0.91
N LEU A 300 18.03 -11.85 -1.14
CA LEU A 300 19.29 -11.35 -1.71
C LEU A 300 20.50 -11.71 -0.84
N VAL A 301 20.41 -11.51 0.48
CA VAL A 301 21.48 -11.91 1.42
C VAL A 301 21.70 -13.42 1.37
N GLU A 302 20.63 -14.22 1.43
CA GLU A 302 20.71 -15.69 1.33
C GLU A 302 21.37 -16.13 0.02
N LYS A 303 20.92 -15.61 -1.12
CA LYS A 303 21.42 -16.01 -2.45
C LYS A 303 22.87 -15.59 -2.67
N LEU A 304 23.27 -14.39 -2.24
CA LEU A 304 24.67 -13.95 -2.31
C LEU A 304 25.57 -14.89 -1.49
N VAL A 305 25.18 -15.23 -0.26
CA VAL A 305 25.97 -16.13 0.58
C VAL A 305 26.02 -17.56 0.01
N ARG A 306 24.92 -18.07 -0.55
CA ARG A 306 24.84 -19.43 -1.09
C ARG A 306 25.55 -19.61 -2.43
N SER A 307 25.39 -18.65 -3.34
CA SER A 307 25.86 -18.75 -4.74
C SER A 307 27.10 -17.90 -5.04
N CYS A 308 27.50 -17.01 -4.14
CA CYS A 308 28.77 -16.29 -4.19
C CYS A 308 29.56 -16.51 -2.88
N PRO A 309 29.94 -17.76 -2.54
CA PRO A 309 30.47 -18.11 -1.22
C PRO A 309 31.77 -17.37 -0.88
N ASP A 310 32.54 -16.91 -1.87
CA ASP A 310 33.78 -16.15 -1.71
C ASP A 310 33.58 -14.62 -1.57
N VAL A 311 32.35 -14.14 -1.41
CA VAL A 311 32.09 -12.74 -1.03
C VAL A 311 32.83 -12.39 0.27
N GLU A 312 33.40 -11.19 0.37
CA GLU A 312 34.23 -10.78 1.52
C GLU A 312 33.33 -10.39 2.71
N HIS A 313 32.61 -9.27 2.56
CA HIS A 313 31.65 -8.78 3.55
C HIS A 313 30.33 -8.36 2.91
N ILE A 314 29.23 -8.55 3.62
CA ILE A 314 27.90 -8.05 3.27
C ILE A 314 27.44 -7.09 4.37
N TYR A 315 27.57 -5.79 4.11
CA TYR A 315 27.14 -4.71 4.99
C TYR A 315 25.63 -4.49 4.87
N LEU A 316 24.87 -4.68 5.95
CA LEU A 316 23.42 -4.55 5.97
C LEU A 316 23.00 -3.28 6.71
N LEU A 317 22.35 -2.33 6.03
CA LEU A 317 21.76 -1.16 6.71
C LEU A 317 20.53 -1.59 7.52
N ILE A 318 20.67 -1.62 8.86
CA ILE A 318 19.64 -2.06 9.79
C ILE A 318 19.25 -0.92 10.74
N ARG A 319 17.97 -0.52 10.62
CA ARG A 319 17.35 0.47 11.50
C ARG A 319 17.13 -0.05 12.93
N PRO A 320 17.47 0.69 14.00
CA PRO A 320 17.10 0.33 15.36
C PRO A 320 15.58 0.33 15.57
N LYS A 321 15.07 -0.49 16.49
CA LYS A 321 13.63 -0.59 16.80
C LYS A 321 13.45 -0.48 18.31
N ARG A 322 12.35 0.14 18.77
CA ARG A 322 12.08 0.26 20.22
C ARG A 322 12.06 -1.13 20.87
N GLY A 323 13.01 -1.38 21.78
CA GLY A 323 13.17 -2.65 22.49
C GLY A 323 13.94 -3.75 21.75
N HIS A 324 14.56 -3.47 20.59
CA HIS A 324 15.46 -4.39 19.89
C HIS A 324 16.64 -3.62 19.31
N ASP A 325 17.86 -3.99 19.69
CA ASP A 325 19.06 -3.39 19.11
C ASP A 325 19.34 -3.92 17.68
N VAL A 326 20.41 -3.43 17.06
CA VAL A 326 20.76 -3.82 15.69
C VAL A 326 21.23 -5.29 15.60
N ALA A 327 21.87 -5.81 16.66
CA ALA A 327 22.35 -7.19 16.72
C ALA A 327 21.21 -8.19 16.98
N ASP A 328 20.20 -7.83 17.79
CA ASP A 328 18.93 -8.55 17.92
C ASP A 328 18.26 -8.69 16.55
N ARG A 329 18.16 -7.58 15.80
CA ARG A 329 17.52 -7.57 14.47
C ARG A 329 18.30 -8.35 13.42
N LEU A 330 19.63 -8.37 13.51
CA LEU A 330 20.47 -9.25 12.67
C LEU A 330 20.23 -10.72 13.01
N ARG A 331 20.25 -11.09 14.30
CA ARG A 331 19.95 -12.46 14.76
C ARG A 331 18.54 -12.90 14.36
N GLU A 332 17.53 -12.03 14.49
CA GLU A 332 16.17 -12.28 14.01
C GLU A 332 16.15 -12.59 12.49
N LEU A 333 16.86 -11.80 11.68
CA LEU A 333 16.97 -12.01 10.24
C LEU A 333 17.61 -13.38 9.90
N LEU A 334 18.75 -13.69 10.50
CA LEU A 334 19.52 -14.91 10.22
C LEU A 334 18.85 -16.17 10.76
N SER A 335 18.06 -16.05 11.85
CA SER A 335 17.23 -17.13 12.41
C SER A 335 16.02 -17.52 11.55
N SER A 336 15.76 -16.81 10.44
CA SER A 336 14.68 -17.16 9.52
C SER A 336 14.97 -18.47 8.79
N THR A 337 13.95 -19.33 8.65
CA THR A 337 14.05 -20.61 7.93
C THR A 337 14.60 -20.49 6.50
N LEU A 338 14.53 -19.31 5.91
CA LEU A 338 15.19 -18.96 4.66
C LEU A 338 16.68 -19.37 4.64
N PHE A 339 17.38 -19.20 5.76
CA PHE A 339 18.82 -19.46 5.89
C PHE A 339 19.15 -20.90 6.28
N ASP A 340 18.17 -21.79 6.48
CA ASP A 340 18.42 -23.17 6.95
C ASP A 340 19.35 -23.95 6.00
N LEU A 341 19.17 -23.77 4.69
CA LEU A 341 20.03 -24.38 3.67
C LEU A 341 21.48 -23.88 3.81
N VAL A 342 21.69 -22.56 3.80
CA VAL A 342 23.02 -21.96 3.98
C VAL A 342 23.67 -22.36 5.30
N ARG A 343 22.90 -22.40 6.39
CA ARG A 343 23.38 -22.80 7.72
C ARG A 343 23.91 -24.23 7.76
N SER A 344 23.34 -25.12 6.94
CA SER A 344 23.79 -26.52 6.82
C SER A 344 24.92 -26.73 5.81
N THR A 345 25.07 -25.88 4.79
CA THR A 345 26.13 -26.00 3.78
C THR A 345 27.38 -25.14 4.06
N ASN A 346 27.23 -24.01 4.77
CA ASN A 346 28.30 -23.08 5.12
C ASN A 346 28.09 -22.54 6.55
N PRO A 347 28.50 -23.28 7.60
CA PRO A 347 28.19 -22.92 8.99
C PRO A 347 28.74 -21.56 9.45
N ASN A 348 29.84 -21.08 8.85
CA ASN A 348 30.51 -19.84 9.23
C ASN A 348 30.01 -18.59 8.49
N PHE A 349 28.96 -18.71 7.67
CA PHE A 349 28.50 -17.63 6.80
C PHE A 349 28.16 -16.32 7.53
N GLU A 350 27.69 -16.41 8.77
CA GLU A 350 27.28 -15.26 9.58
C GLU A 350 28.46 -14.28 9.83
N GLN A 351 29.69 -14.78 9.83
CA GLN A 351 30.92 -13.96 9.98
C GLN A 351 31.12 -12.96 8.84
N LYS A 352 30.51 -13.21 7.67
CA LYS A 352 30.57 -12.32 6.50
C LYS A 352 29.53 -11.21 6.56
N ILE A 353 28.54 -11.29 7.46
CA ILE A 353 27.38 -10.40 7.48
C ILE A 353 27.55 -9.36 8.58
N ILE A 354 27.78 -8.10 8.19
CA ILE A 354 28.08 -7.00 9.10
C ILE A 354 26.86 -6.08 9.14
N ALA A 355 26.20 -5.98 10.30
CA ALA A 355 25.10 -5.03 10.48
C ALA A 355 25.64 -3.62 10.70
N VAL A 356 25.20 -2.68 9.88
CA VAL A 356 25.49 -1.25 9.96
C VAL A 356 24.26 -0.52 10.47
N GLN A 357 24.39 0.26 11.54
CA GLN A 357 23.24 0.97 12.12
C GLN A 357 22.84 2.17 11.24
N GLY A 358 21.55 2.28 10.92
CA GLY A 358 21.03 3.50 10.27
C GLY A 358 19.58 3.43 9.76
N ASP A 359 19.00 4.60 9.48
CA ASP A 359 17.72 4.77 8.76
C ASP A 359 17.94 5.69 7.54
N ILE A 360 17.43 5.29 6.38
CA ILE A 360 17.45 6.09 5.15
C ILE A 360 16.77 7.47 5.30
N LEU A 361 15.88 7.62 6.30
CA LEU A 361 15.24 8.87 6.66
C LEU A 361 16.18 9.87 7.36
N ASP A 362 17.19 9.39 8.07
CA ASP A 362 18.12 10.24 8.81
C ASP A 362 19.14 10.94 7.88
N PRO A 363 19.74 12.06 8.29
CA PRO A 363 20.88 12.65 7.59
C PRO A 363 22.00 11.61 7.47
N ASN A 364 22.64 11.52 6.30
CA ASN A 364 23.72 10.55 6.04
C ASN A 364 23.35 9.09 6.39
N PHE A 365 22.07 8.72 6.21
CA PHE A 365 21.50 7.42 6.61
C PHE A 365 21.62 7.07 8.10
N GLY A 366 21.94 8.03 8.98
CA GLY A 366 22.19 7.78 10.40
C GLY A 366 23.47 6.99 10.67
N LEU A 367 24.36 6.88 9.68
CA LEU A 367 25.67 6.24 9.80
C LEU A 367 26.56 7.00 10.80
N ASN A 368 27.30 6.27 11.62
CA ASN A 368 28.43 6.85 12.35
C ASN A 368 29.65 6.98 11.41
N ALA A 369 30.63 7.80 11.80
CA ALA A 369 31.80 8.09 10.96
C ALA A 369 32.68 6.86 10.65
N SER A 370 32.71 5.86 11.54
CA SER A 370 33.47 4.62 11.33
C SER A 370 32.81 3.75 10.26
N ASP A 371 31.49 3.55 10.36
CA ASP A 371 30.72 2.77 9.38
C ASP A 371 30.70 3.46 8.01
N GLU A 372 30.53 4.79 7.96
CA GLU A 372 30.62 5.55 6.70
C GLU A 372 32.00 5.39 6.05
N SER A 373 33.09 5.54 6.83
CA SER A 373 34.45 5.33 6.34
C SER A 373 34.66 3.90 5.83
N THR A 374 34.20 2.89 6.58
CA THR A 374 34.29 1.48 6.18
C THR A 374 33.59 1.22 4.85
N LEU A 375 32.38 1.78 4.65
CA LEU A 375 31.65 1.69 3.39
C LEU A 375 32.36 2.42 2.25
N ILE A 376 32.94 3.60 2.51
CA ILE A 376 33.68 4.40 1.53
C ILE A 376 34.94 3.70 1.02
N GLU A 377 35.72 3.11 1.93
CA GLU A 377 37.01 2.47 1.61
C GLU A 377 36.85 1.07 1.00
N ASN A 378 35.79 0.33 1.36
CA ASN A 378 35.70 -1.11 1.08
C ASN A 378 34.49 -1.56 0.24
N CYS A 379 33.42 -0.78 0.11
CA CYS A 379 32.24 -1.23 -0.65
C CYS A 379 32.48 -1.21 -2.16
N HIS A 380 32.13 -2.32 -2.82
CA HIS A 380 32.26 -2.51 -4.27
C HIS A 380 30.90 -2.56 -4.99
N ILE A 381 29.87 -3.16 -4.39
CA ILE A 381 28.53 -3.29 -4.97
C ILE A 381 27.48 -2.75 -4.00
N VAL A 382 26.55 -1.93 -4.48
CA VAL A 382 25.44 -1.39 -3.67
C VAL A 382 24.09 -1.87 -4.20
N PHE A 383 23.32 -2.55 -3.36
CA PHE A 383 21.92 -2.89 -3.63
C PHE A 383 20.98 -2.00 -2.83
N HIS A 384 20.23 -1.15 -3.53
CA HIS A 384 19.24 -0.29 -2.90
C HIS A 384 17.82 -0.84 -3.10
N SER A 385 17.32 -1.54 -2.07
CA SER A 385 15.96 -2.09 -2.03
C SER A 385 15.10 -1.50 -0.90
N ALA A 386 15.61 -0.53 -0.14
CA ALA A 386 14.84 0.15 0.91
C ALA A 386 13.74 1.06 0.31
N ALA A 387 12.48 0.76 0.62
CA ALA A 387 11.33 1.58 0.23
C ALA A 387 10.14 1.31 1.17
N THR A 388 9.17 2.24 1.23
CA THR A 388 7.83 1.87 1.69
C THR A 388 7.06 1.22 0.54
N VAL A 389 6.50 0.03 0.77
CA VAL A 389 5.58 -0.66 -0.16
C VAL A 389 4.11 -0.43 0.21
N ARG A 390 3.83 0.52 1.12
CA ARG A 390 2.47 0.82 1.59
C ARG A 390 1.81 1.82 0.64
N PHE A 391 0.74 1.41 -0.03
CA PHE A 391 -0.02 2.25 -0.97
C PHE A 391 -0.81 3.41 -0.33
N HIS A 392 -0.75 3.56 0.99
CA HIS A 392 -1.42 4.60 1.78
C HIS A 392 -0.46 5.37 2.70
N GLU A 393 0.85 5.33 2.42
CA GLU A 393 1.79 6.21 3.13
C GLU A 393 1.54 7.68 2.73
N PRO A 394 1.49 8.63 3.69
CA PRO A 394 1.40 10.06 3.39
C PRO A 394 2.49 10.52 2.42
N LEU A 395 2.16 11.41 1.47
CA LEU A 395 3.09 11.72 0.38
C LEU A 395 4.42 12.31 0.89
N ARG A 396 4.39 13.16 1.93
CA ARG A 396 5.61 13.74 2.54
C ARG A 396 6.58 12.63 2.97
N LEU A 397 6.09 11.63 3.69
CA LEU A 397 6.90 10.50 4.15
C LEU A 397 7.33 9.61 2.97
N ALA A 398 6.47 9.37 2.00
CA ALA A 398 6.82 8.59 0.81
C ALA A 398 7.92 9.26 -0.03
N ILE A 399 7.92 10.58 -0.17
CA ILE A 399 8.99 11.35 -0.83
C ILE A 399 10.30 11.22 -0.05
N GLN A 400 10.27 11.39 1.28
CA GLN A 400 11.48 11.27 2.11
C GLN A 400 12.06 9.84 2.05
N MET A 401 11.20 8.81 2.09
CA MET A 401 11.60 7.41 2.03
C MET A 401 12.09 6.92 0.66
N ASN A 402 11.52 7.41 -0.44
CA ASN A 402 11.79 6.86 -1.78
C ASN A 402 12.59 7.80 -2.69
N VAL A 403 12.58 9.13 -2.45
CA VAL A 403 13.20 10.15 -3.31
C VAL A 403 14.38 10.83 -2.62
N ALA A 404 14.18 11.36 -1.40
CA ALA A 404 15.27 12.01 -0.65
C ALA A 404 16.36 11.01 -0.24
N SER A 405 15.95 9.80 0.18
CA SER A 405 16.85 8.68 0.46
C SER A 405 17.76 8.32 -0.73
N VAL A 406 17.24 8.42 -1.95
CA VAL A 406 18.02 8.13 -3.18
C VAL A 406 19.04 9.22 -3.45
N LYS A 407 18.72 10.50 -3.24
CA LYS A 407 19.74 11.57 -3.28
C LYS A 407 20.86 11.32 -2.26
N LYS A 408 20.52 10.96 -1.02
CA LYS A 408 21.51 10.61 0.02
C LYS A 408 22.35 9.38 -0.37
N LEU A 409 21.73 8.35 -0.97
CA LEU A 409 22.44 7.18 -1.48
C LEU A 409 23.47 7.59 -2.53
N LEU A 410 23.07 8.38 -3.52
CA LEU A 410 23.95 8.84 -4.59
C LEU A 410 25.13 9.62 -3.99
N VAL A 411 24.90 10.55 -3.06
CA VAL A 411 25.97 11.27 -2.35
C VAL A 411 26.95 10.33 -1.64
N LEU A 412 26.47 9.25 -1.02
CA LEU A 412 27.35 8.22 -0.42
C LEU A 412 28.13 7.45 -1.48
N CYS A 413 27.48 7.04 -2.58
CA CYS A 413 28.11 6.31 -3.67
C CYS A 413 29.23 7.10 -4.36
N HIS A 414 29.08 8.42 -4.57
CA HIS A 414 30.15 9.26 -5.14
C HIS A 414 31.41 9.33 -4.24
N LYS A 415 31.30 9.02 -2.95
CA LYS A 415 32.46 8.94 -2.05
C LYS A 415 33.17 7.58 -2.10
N MET A 416 32.48 6.51 -2.51
CA MET A 416 33.00 5.13 -2.45
C MET A 416 34.13 4.90 -3.45
N LYS A 417 35.32 4.58 -2.95
CA LYS A 417 36.55 4.51 -3.78
C LYS A 417 36.66 3.26 -4.65
N LYS A 418 35.98 2.17 -4.27
CA LYS A 418 36.03 0.86 -4.95
C LYS A 418 34.72 0.51 -5.68
N LEU A 419 33.81 1.47 -5.84
CA LEU A 419 32.47 1.23 -6.36
C LEU A 419 32.49 0.76 -7.83
N GLN A 420 31.99 -0.45 -8.06
CA GLN A 420 31.90 -1.10 -9.38
C GLN A 420 30.46 -1.23 -9.88
N SER A 421 29.46 -1.23 -8.99
CA SER A 421 28.07 -1.40 -9.39
C SER A 421 27.06 -0.87 -8.36
N VAL A 422 25.99 -0.23 -8.83
CA VAL A 422 24.84 0.20 -8.02
C VAL A 422 23.56 -0.32 -8.66
N VAL A 423 22.75 -1.09 -7.92
CA VAL A 423 21.48 -1.64 -8.39
C VAL A 423 20.33 -1.04 -7.58
N HIS A 424 19.50 -0.23 -8.22
CA HIS A 424 18.30 0.36 -7.61
C HIS A 424 17.04 -0.45 -7.93
N VAL A 425 16.33 -0.92 -6.92
CA VAL A 425 15.06 -1.63 -7.08
C VAL A 425 13.90 -0.63 -7.12
N SER A 426 13.33 -0.44 -8.30
CA SER A 426 12.09 0.31 -8.56
C SER A 426 10.89 -0.66 -8.63
N THR A 427 9.97 -0.48 -9.59
CA THR A 427 8.86 -1.38 -9.90
C THR A 427 8.36 -1.14 -11.32
N ALA A 428 7.90 -2.18 -12.00
CA ALA A 428 7.30 -2.08 -13.34
C ALA A 428 6.11 -1.10 -13.37
N TYR A 429 5.37 -1.02 -12.26
CA TYR A 429 4.24 -0.11 -12.10
C TYR A 429 4.63 1.35 -11.80
N ALA A 430 5.92 1.70 -11.81
CA ALA A 430 6.38 3.06 -11.57
C ALA A 430 5.73 4.04 -12.56
N ASN A 431 5.36 3.60 -13.77
CA ASN A 431 4.68 4.42 -14.78
C ASN A 431 3.31 3.85 -15.23
N CYS A 432 2.60 3.18 -14.31
CA CYS A 432 1.30 2.51 -14.54
C CYS A 432 0.11 3.41 -14.97
N ASN A 433 0.31 4.73 -15.08
CA ASN A 433 -0.61 5.63 -15.78
C ASN A 433 -0.48 5.56 -17.32
N ARG A 434 0.52 4.83 -17.83
CA ARG A 434 0.66 4.40 -19.23
C ARG A 434 0.28 2.91 -19.33
N ASN A 435 -0.13 2.45 -20.51
CA ASN A 435 -0.36 1.02 -20.77
C ASN A 435 0.96 0.32 -21.13
N ASP A 436 1.69 0.90 -22.08
CA ASP A 436 2.99 0.41 -22.53
C ASP A 436 4.11 1.18 -21.81
N ILE A 437 4.97 0.44 -21.11
CA ILE A 437 6.01 0.97 -20.24
C ILE A 437 7.33 0.37 -20.71
N ALA A 438 8.12 1.17 -21.41
CA ALA A 438 9.42 0.77 -21.96
C ALA A 438 10.53 0.84 -20.91
N GLU A 439 11.65 0.18 -21.20
CA GLU A 439 12.88 0.12 -20.40
C GLU A 439 13.69 1.43 -20.45
N MET A 440 13.03 2.54 -20.12
CA MET A 440 13.59 3.89 -20.04
C MET A 440 13.07 4.64 -18.82
N VAL A 441 13.83 5.63 -18.34
CA VAL A 441 13.35 6.57 -17.30
C VAL A 441 12.44 7.61 -17.95
N TYR A 442 11.25 7.81 -17.37
CA TYR A 442 10.27 8.79 -17.84
C TYR A 442 10.40 10.12 -17.08
N PRO A 443 10.24 11.29 -17.74
CA PRO A 443 10.19 12.57 -17.05
C PRO A 443 8.93 12.66 -16.17
N PRO A 444 9.03 13.09 -14.91
CA PRO A 444 7.89 13.31 -14.02
C PRO A 444 7.16 14.61 -14.39
N PRO A 445 5.89 14.78 -13.98
CA PRO A 445 5.14 16.01 -14.24
C PRO A 445 5.75 17.24 -13.52
N ILE A 446 6.45 17.02 -12.40
CA ILE A 446 7.10 18.06 -11.58
C ILE A 446 8.50 17.58 -11.20
N GLN A 447 9.47 18.50 -11.23
CA GLN A 447 10.86 18.24 -10.84
C GLN A 447 10.95 17.82 -9.36
N PRO A 448 11.65 16.72 -9.03
CA PRO A 448 11.76 16.24 -7.65
C PRO A 448 12.30 17.26 -6.65
N SER A 449 13.22 18.13 -7.06
CA SER A 449 13.76 19.22 -6.21
C SER A 449 12.68 20.13 -5.65
N LYS A 450 11.83 20.69 -6.53
CA LYS A 450 10.71 21.57 -6.13
C LYS A 450 9.74 20.88 -5.17
N LEU A 451 9.53 19.58 -5.34
CA LEU A 451 8.66 18.78 -4.49
C LEU A 451 9.30 18.45 -3.13
N LEU A 452 10.62 18.21 -3.10
CA LEU A 452 11.40 18.08 -1.87
C LEU A 452 11.37 19.39 -1.08
N ASP A 453 11.68 20.52 -1.71
CA ASP A 453 11.62 21.85 -1.10
C ASP A 453 10.24 22.11 -0.50
N ALA A 454 9.17 21.91 -1.27
CA ALA A 454 7.79 22.01 -0.80
C ALA A 454 7.50 21.10 0.42
N SER A 455 8.04 19.88 0.42
CA SER A 455 7.86 18.91 1.50
C SER A 455 8.58 19.26 2.81
N GLU A 456 9.44 20.28 2.82
CA GLU A 456 10.13 20.75 4.03
C GLU A 456 9.41 21.91 4.73
N TRP A 457 8.80 22.84 3.99
CA TRP A 457 8.23 24.07 4.56
C TRP A 457 6.70 24.17 4.53
N MET A 458 6.01 23.41 3.69
CA MET A 458 4.54 23.42 3.67
C MET A 458 3.94 22.76 4.91
N ASP A 459 2.76 23.20 5.33
CA ASP A 459 1.93 22.51 6.32
C ASP A 459 1.36 21.19 5.75
N ASP A 460 1.14 20.18 6.60
CA ASP A 460 0.62 18.88 6.18
C ASP A 460 -0.74 18.98 5.47
N GLN A 461 -1.66 19.83 5.94
CA GLN A 461 -2.99 19.96 5.31
C GLN A 461 -2.89 20.51 3.89
N VAL A 462 -2.00 21.50 3.68
CA VAL A 462 -1.76 22.09 2.35
C VAL A 462 -1.04 21.08 1.44
N PHE A 463 -0.11 20.30 2.00
CA PHE A 463 0.63 19.28 1.27
C PHE A 463 -0.27 18.10 0.86
N ASP A 464 -1.25 17.71 1.68
CA ASP A 464 -2.25 16.69 1.33
C ASP A 464 -3.23 17.16 0.25
N VAL A 465 -3.62 18.44 0.25
CA VAL A 465 -4.40 19.01 -0.86
C VAL A 465 -3.59 19.01 -2.16
N LEU A 466 -2.31 19.41 -2.11
CA LEU A 466 -1.38 19.33 -3.24
C LEU A 466 -1.24 17.87 -3.74
N THR A 467 -1.09 16.92 -2.82
CA THR A 467 -0.92 15.48 -3.07
C THR A 467 -1.94 14.92 -4.04
N THR A 468 -3.23 15.27 -3.88
CA THR A 468 -4.30 14.78 -4.77
C THR A 468 -4.10 15.22 -6.23
N LYS A 469 -3.65 16.46 -6.45
CA LYS A 469 -3.32 17.00 -7.78
C LYS A 469 -2.01 16.45 -8.35
N LEU A 470 -1.02 16.16 -7.50
CA LEU A 470 0.29 15.65 -7.93
C LEU A 470 0.24 14.20 -8.43
N ILE A 471 -0.55 13.36 -7.76
CA ILE A 471 -0.65 11.93 -8.06
C ILE A 471 -1.50 11.69 -9.31
N ASN A 472 -2.52 12.54 -9.53
CA ASN A 472 -3.42 12.54 -10.69
C ASN A 472 -3.88 11.13 -11.11
N ASP A 473 -3.44 10.63 -12.27
CA ASP A 473 -3.87 9.35 -12.86
C ASP A 473 -3.26 8.11 -12.19
N ARG A 474 -2.38 8.30 -11.19
CA ARG A 474 -1.67 7.20 -10.52
C ARG A 474 -2.48 6.66 -9.33
N PRO A 475 -2.43 5.36 -9.04
CA PRO A 475 -3.28 4.75 -8.02
C PRO A 475 -2.88 5.06 -6.57
N ASN A 476 -1.64 5.48 -6.32
CA ASN A 476 -1.09 5.62 -4.97
C ASN A 476 0.22 6.45 -4.95
N THR A 477 0.61 6.87 -3.74
CA THR A 477 1.88 7.58 -3.46
C THR A 477 3.12 6.75 -3.82
N TYR A 478 3.05 5.42 -3.71
CA TYR A 478 4.15 4.51 -4.01
C TYR A 478 4.61 4.56 -5.47
N THR A 479 3.69 4.36 -6.42
CA THR A 479 4.00 4.37 -7.86
C THR A 479 4.53 5.74 -8.32
N PHE A 480 3.95 6.83 -7.82
CA PHE A 480 4.43 8.19 -8.07
C PHE A 480 5.85 8.43 -7.54
N THR A 481 6.13 8.08 -6.29
CA THR A 481 7.45 8.31 -5.67
C THR A 481 8.54 7.40 -6.23
N LYS A 482 8.21 6.20 -6.72
CA LYS A 482 9.16 5.38 -7.48
C LYS A 482 9.55 5.99 -8.84
N ALA A 483 8.60 6.56 -9.59
CA ALA A 483 8.95 7.30 -10.82
C ALA A 483 9.82 8.54 -10.54
N LEU A 484 9.55 9.28 -9.45
CA LEU A 484 10.38 10.40 -9.02
C LEU A 484 11.81 9.95 -8.65
N ALA A 485 11.95 8.79 -8.00
CA ALA A 485 13.25 8.21 -7.63
C ALA A 485 14.09 7.85 -8.87
N GLU A 486 13.48 7.20 -9.87
CA GLU A 486 14.13 6.90 -11.16
C GLU A 486 14.61 8.17 -11.87
N TYR A 487 13.83 9.25 -11.81
CA TYR A 487 14.22 10.53 -12.41
C TYR A 487 15.34 11.24 -11.63
N VAL A 488 15.35 11.18 -10.30
CA VAL A 488 16.52 11.65 -9.51
C VAL A 488 17.78 10.91 -9.95
N ILE A 489 17.70 9.59 -10.11
CA ILE A 489 18.81 8.75 -10.58
C ILE A 489 19.31 9.19 -11.96
N SER A 490 18.42 9.46 -12.92
CA SER A 490 18.83 9.89 -14.26
C SER A 490 19.34 11.33 -14.35
N GLN A 491 19.22 12.13 -13.27
CA GLN A 491 19.82 13.47 -13.18
C GLN A 491 21.13 13.46 -12.39
N GLU A 492 21.23 12.66 -11.33
CA GLU A 492 22.27 12.76 -10.30
C GLU A 492 23.14 11.48 -10.17
N GLY A 493 23.05 10.53 -11.10
CA GLY A 493 23.81 9.26 -11.05
C GLY A 493 24.34 8.75 -12.39
N ASN A 494 24.44 9.59 -13.43
CA ASN A 494 24.89 9.18 -14.77
C ASN A 494 26.39 8.84 -14.84
N ASP A 495 27.19 9.39 -13.92
CA ASP A 495 28.62 9.14 -13.74
C ASP A 495 28.92 7.94 -12.83
N LEU A 496 27.88 7.35 -12.20
CA LEU A 496 28.00 6.13 -11.41
C LEU A 496 27.75 4.87 -12.26
N PRO A 497 28.31 3.71 -11.87
CA PRO A 497 27.99 2.43 -12.49
C PRO A 497 26.61 1.93 -12.01
N LEU A 498 25.54 2.68 -12.31
CA LEU A 498 24.19 2.43 -11.80
C LEU A 498 23.28 1.75 -12.84
N ALA A 499 22.46 0.79 -12.40
CA ALA A 499 21.35 0.18 -13.13
C ALA A 499 20.04 0.22 -12.31
N ILE A 500 18.89 0.32 -12.99
CA ILE A 500 17.55 0.29 -12.39
C ILE A 500 16.87 -1.04 -12.72
N ILE A 501 16.30 -1.72 -11.73
CA ILE A 501 15.49 -2.93 -11.93
C ILE A 501 14.05 -2.66 -11.52
N ARG A 502 13.11 -3.07 -12.35
CA ARG A 502 11.67 -2.88 -12.20
C ARG A 502 10.96 -4.23 -12.10
N PRO A 503 10.82 -4.81 -10.90
CA PRO A 503 9.99 -5.99 -10.69
C PRO A 503 8.49 -5.68 -10.81
N SER A 504 7.72 -6.65 -11.31
CA SER A 504 6.25 -6.63 -11.30
C SER A 504 5.69 -7.00 -9.91
N ILE A 505 4.57 -7.73 -9.82
CA ILE A 505 3.99 -8.14 -8.53
C ILE A 505 4.81 -9.31 -7.98
N VAL A 506 5.68 -9.03 -7.01
CA VAL A 506 6.55 -10.08 -6.45
C VAL A 506 5.76 -11.09 -5.62
N GLY A 507 5.82 -12.36 -6.01
CA GLY A 507 5.17 -13.51 -5.35
C GLY A 507 6.11 -14.31 -4.45
N SER A 508 5.71 -15.53 -4.05
CA SER A 508 6.60 -16.46 -3.35
C SER A 508 7.76 -16.92 -4.24
N SER A 509 8.77 -17.55 -3.64
CA SER A 509 9.84 -18.20 -4.41
C SER A 509 9.28 -19.31 -5.31
N TRP A 510 9.89 -19.49 -6.47
CA TRP A 510 9.59 -20.58 -7.40
C TRP A 510 10.40 -21.83 -7.06
N ARG A 511 11.71 -21.68 -6.91
CA ARG A 511 12.68 -22.77 -6.68
C ARG A 511 13.50 -22.52 -5.41
N GLU A 512 14.03 -21.31 -5.22
CA GLU A 512 15.16 -21.09 -4.29
C GLU A 512 14.84 -20.18 -3.08
N PRO A 513 15.52 -20.41 -1.94
CA PRO A 513 16.25 -21.62 -1.56
C PRO A 513 15.31 -22.82 -1.28
N MET A 514 14.01 -22.54 -1.13
CA MET A 514 12.94 -23.53 -1.01
C MET A 514 11.70 -23.00 -1.76
N PRO A 515 10.94 -23.84 -2.49
CA PRO A 515 9.74 -23.40 -3.21
C PRO A 515 8.63 -22.88 -2.29
N GLY A 516 7.91 -21.83 -2.71
CA GLY A 516 6.77 -21.30 -1.97
C GLY A 516 7.12 -20.45 -0.75
N TRP A 517 8.40 -20.16 -0.49
CA TRP A 517 8.81 -19.29 0.62
C TRP A 517 8.24 -17.88 0.47
N ILE A 518 7.67 -17.38 1.57
CA ILE A 518 7.01 -16.07 1.65
C ILE A 518 6.95 -15.64 3.13
N ASP A 519 7.24 -14.37 3.43
CA ASP A 519 7.29 -13.85 4.81
C ASP A 519 6.30 -12.69 5.10
N ASN A 520 5.49 -12.31 4.10
CA ASN A 520 4.62 -11.14 4.18
C ASN A 520 3.26 -11.36 3.49
N TYR A 521 2.27 -10.57 3.93
CA TYR A 521 0.88 -10.64 3.48
C TYR A 521 0.57 -9.67 2.32
N ASN A 522 1.58 -9.11 1.66
CA ASN A 522 1.35 -8.10 0.61
C ASN A 522 0.82 -8.76 -0.67
N GLY A 523 0.01 -8.03 -1.44
CA GLY A 523 -0.44 -8.47 -2.76
C GLY A 523 -1.09 -9.86 -2.76
N PRO A 524 -0.65 -10.80 -3.63
CA PRO A 524 -1.26 -12.12 -3.76
C PRO A 524 -1.25 -12.95 -2.47
N SER A 525 -0.20 -12.88 -1.64
CA SER A 525 -0.10 -13.60 -0.36
C SER A 525 -1.30 -13.35 0.55
N GLY A 526 -1.69 -12.08 0.69
CA GLY A 526 -2.87 -11.68 1.49
C GLY A 526 -4.18 -12.17 0.88
N MET A 527 -4.28 -12.20 -0.46
CA MET A 527 -5.46 -12.72 -1.17
C MET A 527 -5.62 -14.23 -1.01
N ILE A 528 -4.54 -15.00 -1.12
CA ILE A 528 -4.51 -16.46 -0.90
C ILE A 528 -5.03 -16.76 0.51
N VAL A 529 -4.45 -16.12 1.53
CA VAL A 529 -4.85 -16.34 2.93
C VAL A 529 -6.30 -15.91 3.17
N ALA A 530 -6.71 -14.73 2.74
CA ALA A 530 -8.08 -14.26 2.97
C ALA A 530 -9.12 -15.14 2.25
N THR A 531 -8.80 -15.65 1.06
CA THR A 531 -9.67 -16.58 0.31
C THR A 531 -9.72 -17.96 0.96
N GLY A 532 -8.56 -18.52 1.33
CA GLY A 532 -8.45 -19.85 1.95
C GLY A 532 -9.04 -19.93 3.36
N LYS A 533 -9.11 -18.81 4.09
CA LYS A 533 -9.86 -18.67 5.35
C LYS A 533 -11.37 -18.43 5.15
N GLY A 534 -11.83 -18.23 3.92
CA GLY A 534 -13.22 -17.89 3.60
C GLY A 534 -13.64 -16.46 3.97
N MET A 535 -12.67 -15.55 4.12
CA MET A 535 -12.87 -14.17 4.58
C MET A 535 -13.03 -13.16 3.43
N LEU A 536 -12.46 -13.47 2.25
CA LEU A 536 -12.61 -12.72 1.01
C LEU A 536 -13.38 -13.59 0.00
N ARG A 537 -14.44 -13.02 -0.59
CA ARG A 537 -15.40 -13.73 -1.45
C ARG A 537 -15.54 -13.06 -2.81
N THR A 538 -15.43 -11.74 -2.87
CA THR A 538 -15.50 -10.99 -4.12
C THR A 538 -14.45 -9.88 -4.22
N MET A 539 -13.94 -9.67 -5.42
CA MET A 539 -13.04 -8.58 -5.75
C MET A 539 -13.51 -7.84 -7.00
N LEU A 540 -13.25 -6.53 -7.04
CA LEU A 540 -13.38 -5.76 -8.27
C LEU A 540 -12.16 -6.08 -9.15
N GLY A 541 -12.39 -6.51 -10.39
CA GLY A 541 -11.32 -6.84 -11.34
C GLY A 541 -11.83 -7.50 -12.61
N SER A 542 -11.03 -7.45 -13.66
CA SER A 542 -11.32 -8.11 -14.93
C SER A 542 -10.67 -9.49 -14.97
N LEU A 543 -11.46 -10.51 -15.31
CA LEU A 543 -10.97 -11.88 -15.49
C LEU A 543 -10.02 -12.02 -16.68
N SER A 544 -10.10 -11.12 -17.68
CA SER A 544 -9.20 -11.10 -18.84
C SER A 544 -7.93 -10.27 -18.63
N SER A 545 -7.84 -9.50 -17.55
CA SER A 545 -6.65 -8.69 -17.30
C SER A 545 -5.47 -9.55 -16.88
N ILE A 546 -4.32 -9.28 -17.51
CA ILE A 546 -3.01 -9.83 -17.16
C ILE A 546 -2.66 -9.48 -15.72
N ALA A 547 -2.12 -10.48 -15.03
CA ALA A 547 -1.64 -10.43 -13.66
C ALA A 547 -0.17 -10.85 -13.66
N ASP A 548 0.72 -9.92 -14.04
CA ASP A 548 2.15 -10.16 -14.08
C ASP A 548 2.70 -10.30 -12.65
N ILE A 549 2.93 -11.56 -12.24
CA ILE A 549 3.43 -11.95 -10.92
C ILE A 549 4.76 -12.64 -11.12
N VAL A 550 5.83 -12.01 -10.67
CA VAL A 550 7.20 -12.53 -10.77
C VAL A 550 7.62 -13.22 -9.46
N PRO A 551 8.24 -14.40 -9.48
CA PRO A 551 8.80 -15.02 -8.27
C PRO A 551 9.90 -14.15 -7.63
N VAL A 552 10.03 -14.20 -6.29
CA VAL A 552 11.03 -13.38 -5.59
C VAL A 552 12.48 -13.82 -5.88
N ASP A 553 12.72 -15.12 -6.08
CA ASP A 553 14.03 -15.67 -6.47
C ASP A 553 14.44 -15.24 -7.88
N VAL A 554 13.49 -15.15 -8.81
CA VAL A 554 13.72 -14.57 -10.16
C VAL A 554 14.15 -13.11 -10.06
N CYS A 555 13.54 -12.32 -9.16
CA CYS A 555 13.95 -10.94 -8.92
C CYS A 555 15.38 -10.85 -8.37
N VAL A 556 15.69 -11.66 -7.35
CA VAL A 556 17.02 -11.68 -6.71
C VAL A 556 18.11 -12.13 -7.68
N ASN A 557 17.84 -13.16 -8.49
CA ASN A 557 18.76 -13.65 -9.51
C ASN A 557 19.07 -12.57 -10.55
N MET A 558 18.05 -11.87 -11.06
CA MET A 558 18.25 -10.72 -11.94
C MET A 558 19.03 -9.59 -11.26
N MET A 559 18.78 -9.30 -9.98
CA MET A 559 19.55 -8.28 -9.24
C MET A 559 21.04 -8.59 -9.22
N ILE A 560 21.43 -9.83 -8.89
CA ILE A 560 22.84 -10.24 -8.82
C ILE A 560 23.49 -10.21 -10.20
N ALA A 561 22.79 -10.69 -11.24
CA ALA A 561 23.28 -10.68 -12.62
C ALA A 561 23.43 -9.26 -13.19
N VAL A 562 22.47 -8.36 -12.98
CA VAL A 562 22.59 -6.94 -13.34
C VAL A 562 23.76 -6.28 -12.59
N GLY A 563 23.98 -6.66 -11.32
CA GLY A 563 25.11 -6.17 -10.53
C GLY A 563 26.47 -6.48 -11.17
N TRP A 564 26.65 -7.71 -11.65
CA TRP A 564 27.81 -8.13 -12.46
C TRP A 564 27.87 -7.40 -13.81
N TYR A 565 26.80 -7.47 -14.59
CA TYR A 565 26.77 -6.98 -15.97
C TYR A 565 27.01 -5.47 -16.06
N ARG A 566 26.52 -4.69 -15.08
CA ARG A 566 26.76 -3.24 -15.01
C ARG A 566 28.21 -2.89 -14.72
N ALA A 567 28.97 -3.75 -14.04
CA ALA A 567 30.39 -3.54 -13.80
C ALA A 567 31.26 -3.86 -15.03
N ILE A 568 30.87 -4.85 -15.85
CA ILE A 568 31.62 -5.22 -17.05
C ILE A 568 31.25 -4.38 -18.29
N LYS A 569 29.99 -3.94 -18.42
CA LYS A 569 29.58 -3.05 -19.52
C LYS A 569 29.72 -1.58 -19.14
N ASN A 570 30.78 -0.96 -19.66
CA ASN A 570 31.08 0.46 -19.56
C ASN A 570 30.13 1.33 -20.42
N SER A 571 28.84 1.35 -20.08
CA SER A 571 27.83 2.22 -20.70
C SER A 571 27.63 3.52 -19.93
N LYS A 572 27.69 4.64 -20.64
CA LYS A 572 27.37 5.98 -20.11
C LYS A 572 25.88 6.20 -19.85
N THR A 573 25.01 5.32 -20.32
CA THR A 573 23.57 5.35 -19.98
C THR A 573 23.29 4.46 -18.78
N ILE A 574 22.29 4.86 -17.98
CA ILE A 574 21.74 4.03 -16.89
C ILE A 574 20.71 3.07 -17.51
N PRO A 575 21.00 1.76 -17.60
CA PRO A 575 20.04 0.80 -18.12
C PRO A 575 18.89 0.57 -17.14
N VAL A 576 17.72 0.23 -17.69
CA VAL A 576 16.52 -0.16 -16.95
C VAL A 576 16.16 -1.58 -17.36
N TYR A 577 15.91 -2.47 -16.40
CA TYR A 577 15.54 -3.86 -16.64
C TYR A 577 14.16 -4.16 -16.07
N HIS A 578 13.23 -4.67 -16.87
CA HIS A 578 11.97 -5.22 -16.37
C HIS A 578 12.16 -6.66 -15.88
N CYS A 579 11.86 -6.89 -14.60
CA CYS A 579 11.77 -8.23 -14.02
C CYS A 579 10.29 -8.62 -13.94
N CYS A 580 9.75 -9.06 -15.07
CA CYS A 580 8.33 -9.33 -15.31
C CYS A 580 8.19 -10.67 -16.04
N THR A 581 7.01 -11.29 -16.05
CA THR A 581 6.81 -12.55 -16.79
C THR A 581 6.54 -12.35 -18.27
N GLY A 582 6.21 -11.11 -18.67
CA GLY A 582 6.08 -10.71 -20.07
C GLY A 582 4.90 -11.36 -20.79
N HIS A 583 4.72 -11.05 -22.07
CA HIS A 583 3.54 -11.47 -22.82
C HIS A 583 3.39 -12.98 -22.99
N LEU A 584 4.51 -13.72 -23.04
CA LEU A 584 4.51 -15.18 -23.25
C LEU A 584 4.26 -15.97 -21.95
N GLY A 585 4.64 -15.42 -20.79
CA GLY A 585 4.46 -16.06 -19.47
C GLY A 585 3.23 -15.59 -18.70
N SER A 586 2.56 -14.52 -19.13
CA SER A 586 1.50 -13.84 -18.37
C SER A 586 0.23 -14.67 -18.17
N LEU A 587 -0.17 -14.88 -16.90
CA LEU A 587 -1.52 -15.35 -16.55
C LEU A 587 -2.53 -14.19 -16.49
N THR A 588 -3.80 -14.49 -16.74
CA THR A 588 -4.90 -13.59 -16.37
C THR A 588 -5.35 -13.80 -14.92
N TRP A 589 -6.01 -12.80 -14.32
CA TRP A 589 -6.69 -12.96 -13.03
C TRP A 589 -7.72 -14.11 -13.03
N GLY A 590 -8.34 -14.39 -14.18
CA GLY A 590 -9.22 -15.55 -14.35
C GLY A 590 -8.48 -16.88 -14.20
N ASN A 591 -7.33 -17.05 -14.87
CA ASN A 591 -6.51 -18.26 -14.75
C ASN A 591 -6.02 -18.46 -13.31
N ILE A 592 -5.48 -17.40 -12.68
CA ILE A 592 -5.03 -17.42 -11.29
C ILE A 592 -6.15 -17.85 -10.35
N THR A 593 -7.35 -17.28 -10.50
CA THR A 593 -8.50 -17.63 -9.66
C THR A 593 -8.87 -19.11 -9.81
N GLN A 594 -8.88 -19.61 -11.04
CA GLN A 594 -9.24 -21.01 -11.32
C GLN A 594 -8.17 -22.01 -10.83
N ILE A 595 -6.89 -21.67 -10.90
CA ILE A 595 -5.77 -22.50 -10.40
C ILE A 595 -5.75 -22.43 -8.86
N GLY A 596 -5.71 -21.24 -8.28
CA GLY A 596 -5.66 -21.02 -6.84
C GLY A 596 -6.84 -21.65 -6.08
N LEU A 597 -8.07 -21.53 -6.58
CA LEU A 597 -9.23 -22.18 -5.94
C LEU A 597 -9.16 -23.71 -5.99
N ARG A 598 -8.63 -24.31 -7.08
CA ARG A 598 -8.40 -25.76 -7.15
C ARG A 598 -7.39 -26.24 -6.11
N HIS A 599 -6.36 -25.44 -5.82
CA HIS A 599 -5.40 -25.76 -4.75
C HIS A 599 -5.93 -25.49 -3.35
N LEU A 600 -6.73 -24.45 -3.12
CA LEU A 600 -7.34 -24.18 -1.81
C LEU A 600 -8.41 -25.22 -1.41
N ASP A 601 -9.02 -25.93 -2.37
CA ASP A 601 -9.88 -27.10 -2.11
C ASP A 601 -9.09 -28.30 -1.52
N THR A 602 -7.77 -28.39 -1.75
CA THR A 602 -6.92 -29.49 -1.26
C THR A 602 -5.98 -29.08 -0.11
N ILE A 603 -5.36 -27.91 -0.22
CA ILE A 603 -4.52 -27.21 0.79
C ILE A 603 -5.45 -26.37 1.67
N CYS A 604 -6.21 -27.05 2.51
CA CYS A 604 -7.18 -26.41 3.40
C CYS A 604 -6.48 -25.72 4.58
N MET A 605 -6.80 -24.44 4.81
CA MET A 605 -6.31 -23.68 5.96
C MET A 605 -7.10 -24.00 7.24
N GLU A 606 -6.44 -23.94 8.39
CA GLU A 606 -7.08 -24.13 9.69
C GLU A 606 -8.04 -22.99 10.00
N ASN A 607 -9.06 -23.27 10.83
CA ASN A 607 -9.98 -22.26 11.34
C ASN A 607 -10.72 -21.43 10.26
N ALA A 608 -10.83 -21.94 9.03
CA ALA A 608 -11.62 -21.31 7.97
C ALA A 608 -13.06 -21.03 8.43
N ILE A 609 -13.55 -19.82 8.15
CA ILE A 609 -14.85 -19.31 8.58
C ILE A 609 -15.96 -19.83 7.65
N THR A 610 -15.71 -19.77 6.34
CA THR A 610 -16.55 -20.39 5.31
C THR A 610 -15.69 -21.28 4.41
N PHE A 611 -16.34 -22.13 3.61
CA PHE A 611 -15.67 -22.85 2.53
C PHE A 611 -14.98 -21.85 1.56
N PRO A 612 -13.72 -22.07 1.09
CA PRO A 612 -13.02 -21.13 0.21
C PRO A 612 -13.75 -20.86 -1.11
N HIS A 613 -13.82 -19.60 -1.54
CA HIS A 613 -14.33 -19.19 -2.85
C HIS A 613 -13.97 -17.73 -3.12
N LEU A 614 -13.65 -17.38 -4.36
CA LEU A 614 -13.39 -16.02 -4.82
C LEU A 614 -14.02 -15.80 -6.20
N THR A 615 -14.72 -14.69 -6.38
CA THR A 615 -15.21 -14.21 -7.69
C THR A 615 -14.69 -12.80 -7.97
N PHE A 616 -13.99 -12.63 -9.10
CA PHE A 616 -13.72 -11.32 -9.67
C PHE A 616 -14.92 -10.83 -10.50
N THR A 617 -15.22 -9.53 -10.43
CA THR A 617 -16.18 -8.90 -11.34
C THR A 617 -15.76 -7.46 -11.68
N PRO A 618 -15.86 -7.04 -12.96
CA PRO A 618 -15.61 -5.65 -13.33
C PRO A 618 -16.81 -4.73 -13.01
N ASN A 619 -18.00 -5.29 -12.79
CA ASN A 619 -19.22 -4.53 -12.54
C ASN A 619 -19.30 -4.12 -11.06
N ARG A 620 -19.19 -2.81 -10.78
CA ARG A 620 -19.23 -2.25 -9.42
C ARG A 620 -20.53 -2.55 -8.66
N PHE A 621 -21.70 -2.52 -9.33
CA PHE A 621 -22.98 -2.85 -8.69
C PHE A 621 -23.00 -4.32 -8.25
N ARG A 622 -22.61 -5.24 -9.15
CA ARG A 622 -22.48 -6.67 -8.83
C ARG A 622 -21.49 -6.91 -7.69
N TYR A 623 -20.33 -6.24 -7.70
CA TYR A 623 -19.35 -6.30 -6.62
C TYR A 623 -19.96 -5.89 -5.27
N HIS A 624 -20.59 -4.71 -5.18
CA HIS A 624 -21.18 -4.24 -3.92
C HIS A 624 -22.32 -5.14 -3.42
N TYR A 625 -23.17 -5.64 -4.33
CA TYR A 625 -24.22 -6.61 -4.02
C TYR A 625 -23.66 -7.95 -3.50
N GLN A 626 -22.68 -8.53 -4.20
CA GLN A 626 -22.01 -9.76 -3.78
C GLN A 626 -21.30 -9.58 -2.43
N ARG A 627 -20.59 -8.47 -2.24
CA ARG A 627 -19.88 -8.16 -0.98
C ARG A 627 -20.85 -8.04 0.19
N PHE A 628 -21.98 -7.36 -0.01
CA PHE A 628 -23.00 -7.24 1.03
C PHE A 628 -23.54 -8.63 1.44
N LEU A 629 -23.95 -9.46 0.48
CA LEU A 629 -24.56 -10.75 0.77
C LEU A 629 -23.59 -11.84 1.23
N GLN A 630 -22.34 -11.84 0.74
CA GLN A 630 -21.39 -12.94 0.99
C GLN A 630 -20.37 -12.64 2.10
N GLU A 631 -20.14 -11.36 2.42
CA GLU A 631 -19.14 -10.95 3.43
C GLU A 631 -19.80 -10.17 4.57
N VAL A 632 -20.44 -9.03 4.27
CA VAL A 632 -20.90 -8.08 5.30
C VAL A 632 -22.11 -8.59 6.09
N PHE A 633 -23.14 -9.11 5.41
CA PHE A 633 -24.34 -9.61 6.07
C PHE A 633 -24.08 -10.86 6.93
N PRO A 634 -23.33 -11.88 6.46
CA PRO A 634 -22.90 -12.99 7.33
C PRO A 634 -22.05 -12.51 8.52
N ALA A 635 -21.12 -11.56 8.32
CA ALA A 635 -20.33 -10.99 9.40
C ALA A 635 -21.18 -10.26 10.45
N PHE A 636 -22.21 -9.53 10.02
CA PHE A 636 -23.18 -8.89 10.93
C PHE A 636 -23.94 -9.92 11.78
N LEU A 637 -24.42 -11.02 11.18
CA LEU A 637 -25.11 -12.09 11.90
C LEU A 637 -24.18 -12.78 12.91
N LEU A 638 -22.94 -13.06 12.51
CA LEU A 638 -21.93 -13.66 13.40
C LEU A 638 -21.56 -12.70 14.56
N ASP A 639 -21.46 -11.40 14.32
CA ASP A 639 -21.21 -10.41 15.37
C ASP A 639 -22.42 -10.23 16.32
N CYS A 640 -23.65 -10.36 15.82
CA CYS A 640 -24.85 -10.43 16.67
C CYS A 640 -24.83 -11.68 17.54
N TYR A 641 -24.54 -12.84 16.97
CA TYR A 641 -24.39 -14.09 17.71
C TYR A 641 -23.30 -14.00 18.79
N MET A 642 -22.13 -13.42 18.47
CA MET A 642 -21.06 -13.20 19.45
C MET A 642 -21.54 -12.35 20.64
N ARG A 643 -22.30 -11.27 20.40
CA ARG A 643 -22.88 -10.45 21.48
C ARG A 643 -23.86 -11.25 22.35
N LEU A 644 -24.72 -12.09 21.74
CA LEU A 644 -25.68 -12.93 22.46
C LEU A 644 -24.98 -13.94 23.39
N ILE A 645 -23.80 -14.45 23.01
CA ILE A 645 -22.98 -15.34 23.87
C ILE A 645 -21.95 -14.59 24.74
N GLY A 646 -22.14 -13.28 24.98
CA GLY A 646 -21.28 -12.46 25.84
C GLY A 646 -19.87 -12.19 25.30
N ARG A 647 -19.61 -12.46 24.01
CA ARG A 647 -18.30 -12.26 23.36
C ARG A 647 -18.24 -10.94 22.58
N LYS A 648 -17.04 -10.39 22.45
CA LYS A 648 -16.80 -9.15 21.68
C LYS A 648 -17.00 -9.40 20.18
N PRO A 649 -17.69 -8.52 19.44
CA PRO A 649 -17.83 -8.62 17.98
C PRO A 649 -16.49 -8.33 17.27
N ILE A 650 -16.18 -9.08 16.22
CA ILE A 650 -14.90 -9.07 15.49
C ILE A 650 -15.10 -9.09 13.96
N PHE A 651 -16.14 -9.77 13.45
CA PHE A 651 -16.24 -10.10 12.02
C PHE A 651 -16.44 -8.88 11.12
N LEU A 652 -17.27 -7.90 11.51
CA LEU A 652 -17.45 -6.67 10.71
C LEU A 652 -16.16 -5.85 10.63
N ARG A 653 -15.38 -5.80 11.72
CA ARG A 653 -14.07 -5.14 11.75
C ARG A 653 -13.04 -5.88 10.89
N LEU A 654 -13.19 -7.19 10.73
CA LEU A 654 -12.35 -8.01 9.87
C LEU A 654 -12.68 -7.77 8.38
N CYS A 655 -13.97 -7.76 8.01
CA CYS A 655 -14.41 -7.41 6.66
C CYS A 655 -13.99 -6.00 6.24
N ASP A 656 -14.11 -4.99 7.13
CA ASP A 656 -13.65 -3.62 6.85
C ASP A 656 -12.14 -3.55 6.58
N LYS A 657 -11.31 -4.26 7.37
CA LYS A 657 -9.87 -4.36 7.12
C LYS A 657 -9.55 -4.98 5.76
N ILE A 658 -10.20 -6.08 5.40
CA ILE A 658 -10.01 -6.74 4.11
C ILE A 658 -10.45 -5.83 2.97
N TYR A 659 -11.61 -5.19 3.09
CA TYR A 659 -12.12 -4.25 2.09
C TYR A 659 -11.13 -3.11 1.83
N LYS A 660 -10.56 -2.51 2.89
CA LYS A 660 -9.55 -1.46 2.77
C LYS A 660 -8.31 -1.95 2.02
N SER A 661 -7.78 -3.13 2.35
CA SER A 661 -6.64 -3.72 1.63
C SER A 661 -6.94 -4.04 0.16
N VAL A 662 -8.08 -4.71 -0.12
CA VAL A 662 -8.51 -5.08 -1.48
C VAL A 662 -8.75 -3.85 -2.36
N ARG A 663 -9.34 -2.78 -1.80
CA ARG A 663 -9.64 -1.55 -2.55
C ARG A 663 -8.38 -0.93 -3.18
N THR A 664 -7.21 -1.09 -2.57
CA THR A 664 -5.93 -0.58 -3.13
C THR A 664 -5.46 -1.37 -4.36
N LEU A 665 -5.91 -2.60 -4.53
CA LEU A 665 -5.57 -3.48 -5.66
C LEU A 665 -6.48 -3.23 -6.87
N ASN A 666 -7.67 -2.64 -6.67
CA ASN A 666 -8.69 -2.42 -7.72
C ASN A 666 -8.17 -1.72 -8.98
N PHE A 667 -7.13 -0.90 -8.89
CA PHE A 667 -6.53 -0.28 -10.08
C PHE A 667 -5.76 -1.29 -10.95
N PHE A 668 -5.03 -2.20 -10.29
CA PHE A 668 -4.19 -3.24 -10.89
C PHE A 668 -4.99 -4.47 -11.33
N THR A 669 -6.06 -4.82 -10.62
CA THR A 669 -6.93 -5.95 -10.98
C THR A 669 -7.90 -5.64 -12.14
N MET A 670 -8.06 -4.36 -12.51
CA MET A 670 -8.96 -3.88 -13.56
C MET A 670 -8.23 -3.51 -14.88
N ARG A 671 -6.91 -3.65 -14.94
CA ARG A 671 -6.06 -3.17 -16.03
C ARG A 671 -4.95 -4.16 -16.34
N SER A 672 -4.25 -3.91 -17.45
CA SER A 672 -3.12 -4.70 -17.91
C SER A 672 -2.09 -3.77 -18.53
N TRP A 673 -0.84 -4.24 -18.55
CA TRP A 673 0.32 -3.45 -18.95
C TRP A 673 1.23 -4.28 -19.86
N THR A 674 1.93 -3.59 -20.75
CA THR A 674 2.96 -4.13 -21.62
C THR A 674 4.31 -3.77 -21.01
N PHE A 675 5.11 -4.78 -20.68
CA PHE A 675 6.48 -4.64 -20.20
C PHE A 675 7.42 -5.33 -21.18
N PRO A 676 8.06 -4.59 -22.12
CA PRO A 676 9.14 -5.11 -22.95
C PRO A 676 10.29 -5.60 -22.07
N LEU A 677 10.96 -6.66 -22.52
CA LEU A 677 12.00 -7.37 -21.78
C LEU A 677 13.36 -7.33 -22.51
N ASP A 678 13.57 -6.36 -23.40
CA ASP A 678 14.66 -6.37 -24.37
C ASP A 678 16.04 -6.37 -23.69
N ASN A 679 16.24 -5.52 -22.68
CA ASN A 679 17.47 -5.47 -21.88
C ASN A 679 17.63 -6.73 -21.03
N SER A 680 16.54 -7.28 -20.49
CA SER A 680 16.55 -8.51 -19.69
C SER A 680 16.90 -9.75 -20.52
N ILE A 681 16.41 -9.84 -21.76
CA ILE A 681 16.79 -10.87 -22.73
C ILE A 681 18.25 -10.68 -23.17
N SER A 682 18.66 -9.44 -23.47
CA SER A 682 20.04 -9.13 -23.81
C SER A 682 21.01 -9.52 -22.69
N LEU A 683 20.67 -9.22 -21.43
CA LEU A 683 21.46 -9.63 -20.26
C LEU A 683 21.62 -11.16 -20.20
N ARG A 684 20.51 -11.91 -20.35
CA ARG A 684 20.55 -13.37 -20.30
C ARG A 684 21.47 -13.96 -21.38
N ASN A 685 21.43 -13.40 -22.59
CA ASN A 685 22.22 -13.88 -23.72
C ASN A 685 23.74 -13.70 -23.53
N GLU A 686 24.17 -12.85 -22.60
CA GLU A 686 25.59 -12.61 -22.30
C GLU A 686 26.09 -13.44 -21.11
N MET A 687 25.22 -14.20 -20.44
CA MET A 687 25.57 -15.07 -19.33
C MET A 687 25.97 -16.47 -19.82
N THR A 688 27.00 -17.05 -19.21
CA THR A 688 27.41 -18.46 -19.42
C THR A 688 26.26 -19.43 -19.12
N GLU A 689 26.35 -20.68 -19.59
CA GLU A 689 25.35 -21.70 -19.23
C GLU A 689 25.29 -21.94 -17.72
N THR A 690 26.43 -21.94 -17.02
CA THR A 690 26.51 -22.09 -15.56
C THR A 690 25.82 -20.92 -14.87
N ASP A 691 26.03 -19.69 -15.34
CA ASP A 691 25.37 -18.49 -14.80
C ASP A 691 23.88 -18.46 -15.08
N GLN A 692 23.44 -18.85 -16.28
CA GLN A 692 22.02 -18.96 -16.61
C GLN A 692 21.29 -20.02 -15.76
N LYS A 693 21.98 -21.11 -15.38
CA LYS A 693 21.44 -22.13 -14.46
C LYS A 693 21.43 -21.62 -13.01
N THR A 694 22.53 -20.99 -12.56
CA THR A 694 22.74 -20.57 -11.17
C THR A 694 21.97 -19.32 -10.79
N PHE A 695 21.91 -18.34 -11.69
CA PHE A 695 21.21 -17.06 -11.52
C PHE A 695 20.04 -16.96 -12.50
N ASN A 696 19.27 -18.04 -12.65
CA ASN A 696 18.14 -18.05 -13.59
C ASN A 696 17.08 -17.00 -13.24
N PHE A 697 16.76 -16.16 -14.21
CA PHE A 697 15.61 -15.26 -14.17
C PHE A 697 14.69 -15.39 -15.41
N ASP A 698 14.88 -16.41 -16.26
CA ASP A 698 13.89 -16.76 -17.28
C ASP A 698 12.76 -17.61 -16.67
N VAL A 699 11.52 -17.21 -16.94
CA VAL A 699 10.29 -17.84 -16.46
C VAL A 699 9.58 -18.68 -17.52
N LYS A 700 10.16 -18.90 -18.71
CA LYS A 700 9.56 -19.78 -19.74
C LYS A 700 9.21 -21.18 -19.23
N ASP A 701 10.04 -21.73 -18.34
CA ASP A 701 9.84 -23.06 -17.76
C ASP A 701 8.94 -23.07 -16.51
N LEU A 702 8.28 -21.94 -16.19
CA LEU A 702 7.44 -21.78 -15.01
C LEU A 702 6.10 -22.51 -15.18
N ASP A 703 6.00 -23.73 -14.66
CA ASP A 703 4.68 -24.36 -14.45
C ASP A 703 3.90 -23.59 -13.38
N TRP A 704 2.98 -22.76 -13.87
CA TRP A 704 2.05 -21.99 -13.08
C TRP A 704 1.20 -22.83 -12.11
N THR A 705 0.81 -24.05 -12.48
CA THR A 705 0.01 -24.92 -11.61
C THR A 705 0.84 -25.35 -10.41
N GLN A 706 2.06 -25.85 -10.64
CA GLN A 706 2.96 -26.23 -9.55
C GLN A 706 3.42 -25.02 -8.72
N TYR A 707 3.64 -23.87 -9.35
CA TYR A 707 3.96 -22.62 -8.64
C TYR A 707 2.82 -22.20 -7.70
N TRP A 708 1.57 -22.15 -8.17
CA TRP A 708 0.43 -21.78 -7.33
C TRP A 708 0.12 -22.83 -6.24
N TYR A 709 0.37 -24.11 -6.49
CA TYR A 709 0.34 -25.14 -5.44
C TYR A 709 1.36 -24.83 -4.32
N ASN A 710 2.62 -24.60 -4.68
CA ASN A 710 3.70 -24.27 -3.75
C ASN A 710 3.42 -22.95 -3.01
N TYR A 711 2.87 -21.94 -3.68
CA TYR A 711 2.50 -20.65 -3.07
C TYR A 711 1.36 -20.82 -2.06
N CYS A 712 0.33 -21.61 -2.37
CA CYS A 712 -0.75 -21.91 -1.41
C CYS A 712 -0.24 -22.70 -0.20
N LEU A 713 0.69 -23.65 -0.41
CA LEU A 713 1.31 -24.44 0.65
C LEU A 713 2.20 -23.56 1.55
N GLY A 714 3.03 -22.72 0.95
CA GLY A 714 3.90 -21.78 1.66
C GLY A 714 3.12 -20.69 2.42
N ALA A 715 1.98 -20.23 1.90
CA ALA A 715 1.08 -19.35 2.65
C ALA A 715 0.51 -20.03 3.91
N LYS A 716 0.23 -21.34 3.86
CA LYS A 716 -0.17 -22.13 5.05
C LYS A 716 1.00 -22.31 6.02
N GLN A 717 2.17 -22.70 5.53
CA GLN A 717 3.34 -23.04 6.35
C GLN A 717 4.04 -21.81 6.95
N TYR A 718 4.40 -20.82 6.13
CA TYR A 718 5.27 -19.72 6.54
C TYR A 718 4.50 -18.52 7.11
N LEU A 719 3.36 -18.15 6.51
CA LEU A 719 2.57 -16.99 6.97
C LEU A 719 1.65 -17.34 8.14
N LEU A 720 0.89 -18.44 8.00
CA LEU A 720 -0.08 -18.86 9.00
C LEU A 720 0.54 -19.74 10.10
N ARG A 721 1.74 -20.29 9.88
CA ARG A 721 2.44 -21.20 10.80
C ARG A 721 1.59 -22.42 11.19
N GLU A 722 0.83 -22.92 10.22
CA GLU A 722 -0.03 -24.09 10.39
C GLU A 722 0.71 -25.38 10.02
N ASP A 723 0.46 -26.43 10.79
CA ASP A 723 1.02 -27.75 10.52
C ASP A 723 0.41 -28.36 9.24
N LEU A 724 1.26 -28.96 8.41
CA LEU A 724 0.85 -29.69 7.22
C LEU A 724 0.21 -31.05 7.58
N ALA A 725 0.55 -31.64 8.73
CA ALA A 725 -0.10 -32.85 9.25
C ALA A 725 -1.62 -32.65 9.46
N HIS A 726 -2.05 -31.42 9.77
CA HIS A 726 -3.47 -31.09 9.95
C HIS A 726 -4.28 -31.00 8.65
N MET A 727 -3.69 -31.16 7.45
CA MET A 727 -4.42 -31.00 6.18
C MET A 727 -5.65 -31.90 6.04
N SER A 728 -5.61 -33.14 6.54
CA SER A 728 -6.74 -34.08 6.52
C SER A 728 -7.94 -33.55 7.32
N LYS A 729 -7.71 -33.09 8.54
CA LYS A 729 -8.69 -32.45 9.44
C LYS A 729 -9.24 -31.16 8.85
N CYS A 730 -8.39 -30.34 8.22
CA CYS A 730 -8.80 -29.14 7.52
C CYS A 730 -9.71 -29.44 6.32
N ARG A 731 -9.39 -30.49 5.54
CA ARG A 731 -10.22 -30.95 4.41
C ARG A 731 -11.59 -31.43 4.87
N GLN A 732 -11.67 -32.20 5.96
CA GLN A 732 -12.95 -32.59 6.57
C GLN A 732 -13.77 -31.37 7.02
N ARG A 733 -13.14 -30.37 7.66
CA ARG A 733 -13.80 -29.10 8.02
C ARG A 733 -14.32 -28.37 6.78
N ASN A 734 -13.52 -28.20 5.74
CA ASN A 734 -13.93 -27.51 4.53
C ASN A 734 -15.07 -28.24 3.80
N GLN A 735 -15.08 -29.58 3.78
CA GLN A 735 -16.22 -30.35 3.26
C GLN A 735 -17.49 -30.13 4.09
N ARG A 736 -17.41 -30.07 5.43
CA ARG A 736 -18.56 -29.74 6.29
C ARG A 736 -19.07 -28.31 6.01
N LEU A 737 -18.16 -27.33 5.90
CA LEU A 737 -18.52 -25.94 5.54
C LEU A 737 -19.17 -25.86 4.15
N LYS A 738 -18.69 -26.63 3.16
CA LYS A 738 -19.29 -26.73 1.81
C LYS A 738 -20.72 -27.28 1.88
N ARG A 739 -20.94 -28.36 2.65
CA ARG A 739 -22.28 -28.92 2.88
C ARG A 739 -23.22 -27.94 3.58
N ILE A 740 -22.76 -27.24 4.61
CA ILE A 740 -23.53 -26.21 5.33
C ILE A 740 -23.89 -25.04 4.39
N GLN A 741 -22.92 -24.53 3.61
CA GLN A 741 -23.17 -23.45 2.66
C GLN A 741 -24.18 -23.88 1.58
N ASN A 742 -24.05 -25.09 1.04
CA ASN A 742 -24.99 -25.62 0.06
C ASN A 742 -26.40 -25.79 0.66
N LEU A 743 -26.51 -26.35 1.87
CA LEU A 743 -27.78 -26.48 2.58
C LEU A 743 -28.47 -25.12 2.78
N LEU A 744 -27.74 -24.12 3.32
CA LEU A 744 -28.24 -22.76 3.50
C LEU A 744 -28.72 -22.15 2.17
N TRP A 745 -27.98 -22.38 1.08
CA TRP A 745 -28.36 -21.89 -0.25
C TRP A 745 -29.64 -22.58 -0.77
N TYR A 746 -29.73 -23.91 -0.70
CA TYR A 746 -30.94 -24.65 -1.11
C TYR A 746 -32.15 -24.29 -0.24
N THR A 747 -31.98 -24.09 1.07
CA THR A 747 -33.04 -23.61 1.96
C THR A 747 -33.49 -22.20 1.59
N ALA A 748 -32.56 -21.27 1.32
CA ALA A 748 -32.90 -19.91 0.89
C ALA A 748 -33.65 -19.90 -0.45
N VAL A 749 -33.18 -20.68 -1.44
CA VAL A 749 -33.87 -20.84 -2.74
C VAL A 749 -35.26 -21.46 -2.55
N GLY A 750 -35.38 -22.51 -1.73
CA GLY A 750 -36.68 -23.14 -1.40
C GLY A 750 -37.65 -22.18 -0.71
N LEU A 751 -37.17 -21.32 0.20
CA LEU A 751 -37.98 -20.28 0.84
C LEU A 751 -38.41 -19.20 -0.15
N ILE A 752 -37.54 -18.78 -1.08
CA ILE A 752 -37.89 -17.83 -2.15
C ILE A 752 -38.95 -18.44 -3.08
N ILE A 753 -38.77 -19.69 -3.52
CA ILE A 753 -39.75 -20.42 -4.34
C ILE A 753 -41.08 -20.50 -3.59
N LYS A 754 -41.08 -20.88 -2.31
CA LYS A 754 -42.29 -20.92 -1.47
C LYS A 754 -42.96 -19.54 -1.40
N LEU A 755 -42.21 -18.46 -1.12
CA LEU A 755 -42.75 -17.10 -1.05
C LEU A 755 -43.38 -16.64 -2.38
N VAL A 756 -42.73 -16.93 -3.51
CA VAL A 756 -43.25 -16.61 -4.85
C VAL A 756 -44.51 -17.42 -5.17
N PHE A 757 -44.51 -18.71 -4.83
CA PHE A 757 -45.63 -19.62 -5.06
C PHE A 757 -46.85 -19.28 -4.21
N PHE A 758 -46.66 -18.92 -2.93
CA PHE A 758 -47.73 -18.49 -2.03
C PHE A 758 -48.27 -17.09 -2.35
N ARG A 759 -47.44 -16.15 -2.86
CA ARG A 759 -47.91 -14.81 -3.25
C ARG A 759 -48.53 -14.72 -4.65
N SER A 760 -48.34 -15.72 -5.51
CA SER A 760 -48.82 -15.69 -6.89
C SER A 760 -49.75 -16.85 -7.22
N VAL A 761 -51.06 -16.64 -6.98
CA VAL A 761 -52.14 -17.56 -7.39
C VAL A 761 -52.06 -17.91 -8.88
N ARG A 762 -51.56 -16.99 -9.73
CA ARG A 762 -51.33 -17.24 -11.16
C ARG A 762 -50.21 -18.26 -11.41
N ILE A 763 -49.05 -18.12 -10.74
CA ILE A 763 -47.94 -19.08 -10.87
C ILE A 763 -48.33 -20.44 -10.27
N HIS A 764 -49.03 -20.42 -9.13
CA HIS A 764 -49.60 -21.61 -8.50
C HIS A 764 -50.51 -22.40 -9.46
N ARG A 765 -51.43 -21.72 -10.15
CA ARG A 765 -52.28 -22.33 -11.19
C ARG A 765 -51.48 -22.79 -12.42
N MET A 766 -50.57 -21.97 -12.95
CA MET A 766 -49.78 -22.32 -14.14
C MET A 766 -48.87 -23.55 -13.96
N ILE A 767 -48.43 -23.84 -12.73
CA ILE A 767 -47.55 -25.00 -12.44
C ILE A 767 -48.36 -26.22 -11.99
N LEU A 768 -49.37 -26.06 -11.14
CA LEU A 768 -50.14 -27.20 -10.62
C LEU A 768 -51.14 -27.78 -11.61
N ILE A 769 -51.67 -27.00 -12.57
CA ILE A 769 -52.60 -27.53 -13.57
C ILE A 769 -51.88 -28.54 -14.50
N PRO A 770 -50.72 -28.23 -15.11
CA PRO A 770 -49.94 -29.23 -15.85
C PRO A 770 -49.49 -30.42 -15.01
N LEU A 771 -49.02 -30.20 -13.77
CA LEU A 771 -48.61 -31.30 -12.89
C LEU A 771 -49.77 -32.24 -12.55
N ARG A 772 -50.96 -31.72 -12.24
CA ARG A 772 -52.17 -32.54 -12.02
C ARG A 772 -52.56 -33.33 -13.27
N PHE A 773 -52.43 -32.73 -14.45
CA PHE A 773 -52.68 -33.43 -15.72
C PHE A 773 -51.67 -34.55 -15.97
N ILE A 774 -50.38 -34.31 -15.73
CA ILE A 774 -49.31 -35.33 -15.83
C ILE A 774 -49.52 -36.46 -14.80
N PHE A 775 -49.83 -36.14 -13.54
CA PHE A 775 -50.14 -37.16 -12.53
C PHE A 775 -51.41 -37.95 -12.86
N SER A 776 -52.43 -37.31 -13.47
CA SER A 776 -53.61 -38.01 -13.96
C SER A 776 -53.23 -39.02 -15.05
N ILE A 777 -52.47 -38.60 -16.06
CA ILE A 777 -51.97 -39.46 -17.14
C ILE A 777 -51.13 -40.62 -16.57
N LEU A 778 -50.19 -40.34 -15.68
CA LEU A 778 -49.37 -41.38 -15.02
C LEU A 778 -50.22 -42.35 -14.20
N SER A 779 -51.29 -41.89 -13.53
CA SER A 779 -52.20 -42.76 -12.79
C SER A 779 -53.04 -43.65 -13.71
N ILE A 780 -53.43 -43.15 -14.88
CA ILE A 780 -54.15 -43.91 -15.92
C ILE A 780 -53.22 -44.96 -16.53
N ILE A 781 -51.97 -44.59 -16.86
CA ILE A 781 -50.94 -45.53 -17.34
C ILE A 781 -50.67 -46.61 -16.30
N ALA A 782 -50.47 -46.25 -15.03
CA ALA A 782 -50.22 -47.20 -13.94
C ALA A 782 -51.41 -48.15 -13.72
N LYS A 783 -52.65 -47.66 -13.76
CA LYS A 783 -53.84 -48.52 -13.73
C LYS A 783 -53.91 -49.46 -14.94
N LYS A 784 -53.58 -48.98 -16.15
CA LYS A 784 -53.60 -49.80 -17.37
C LYS A 784 -52.53 -50.89 -17.34
N PHE A 785 -51.34 -50.61 -16.80
CA PHE A 785 -50.33 -51.63 -16.53
C PHE A 785 -50.79 -52.64 -15.47
N SER A 786 -51.41 -52.18 -14.37
CA SER A 786 -51.95 -53.06 -13.31
C SER A 786 -53.11 -53.95 -13.76
N MET A 787 -53.80 -53.63 -14.86
CA MET A 787 -54.86 -54.46 -15.44
C MET A 787 -54.35 -55.47 -16.49
N ASN A 788 -53.11 -55.32 -16.97
CA ASN A 788 -52.46 -56.30 -17.86
C ASN A 788 -51.61 -57.33 -17.08
N THR A 789 -51.63 -57.29 -15.74
CA THR A 789 -50.92 -58.22 -14.83
C THR A 789 -51.90 -59.00 -13.94
N LYS A 790 -53.13 -59.17 -14.41
CA LYS A 790 -54.15 -60.11 -13.92
C LYS A 790 -54.77 -60.81 -15.12
#